data_AF-A0A371X5F6-F1
#
_entry.id   AF-A0A371X5F6-F1
#
_cell.length_a   1.000
_cell.length_b   1.000
_cell.length_c   1.000
_cell.angle_alpha   90.00
_cell.angle_beta   90.00
_cell.angle_gamma   90.00
#
_symmetry.space_group_name_H-M   'P 1'
#
loop_
_entity.id
_entity.type
_entity.pdbx_description
1 polymer ?
#
loop_
_entity_poly.entity_id
_entity_poly.type
_entity_poly.pdbx_seq_one_letter_code
_entity_poly.pdbx_strand_id
1 'polypeptide(L)'
;MTEFEYMMRLVEGEAAPRNGDVVHVVLDQAGRPVDRSSRVAQIGGRLFGKRHVYRFDLARTVRLQDVSSVFRPFLADERTELDFRLEVAPVRDRLETTAQALHSAHESPHQVLLGILRSIFGDLVDRDLGRGSGDIRNRILSDRERWEAEIVREIEARTGLKATMILQGAVEDGEITIETSGLEVVPRDLSQGAVRLRVKAVIEPTFSARRDTRLPETDIDRIALLDGVVGAAFRNEIWLYDYWYDVPTVERVLTERLDGVLASSGYRCRTLRTDPSGSKPNAEEQVLADIVWTGPKKREIRFTIDATFRLMREGGGRYDRTGPQPRKLWLEKRGLDAIKLAMHQREFFDLSNGELRRITDEVGAMLAAYAETEIGHRIDPVTTGANLPERRWFSTNSVDVPKAAYWTKHNVLQVEIAASAQVSFEKLGALIDYLDQRTTPRVGEGYDAKIETLVRTTMQSAIRETMEQIEYSGFFEQWEPPADMRAQIEAGRGTPFVRPRIETAIRARLKEIGASVGEVSVRAVDTQLKPFIDRLRSFQTIIVTGMVFPKGAKSRPEERAYAITMGSLSLQPDGVATILQNGLGALTRESMEGVVRNAAEPCLKTMTSADLDALDEAGSGGGRMSAEFGTLETIVRGALLRNFGFVVTLERVEVKTSELALLGRDVHSESYDRLRRIYDDDRYNKDLDREFERRRRESLTEQLEHLYNLRRSNRMVTDSDIRSARQIDQEIERLTEERLRLSLPAEGRHRSRFASEAKRAGLGGIDDADEADAGEATDHREEPAERSASPQPGAPQRASRRAVDDYGADD
;
A
#
# COMPACT_ATOMS: atom_id res chain seq x y z
N MET A 1 13.47 81.82 41.89
CA MET A 1 13.52 80.70 42.84
C MET A 1 12.99 79.48 42.11
N THR A 2 13.89 78.72 41.49
CA THR A 2 13.53 77.49 40.75
C THR A 2 13.26 76.34 41.73
N GLU A 3 12.68 75.23 41.25
CA GLU A 3 12.49 74.03 42.08
C GLU A 3 13.83 73.47 42.61
N PHE A 4 14.90 73.65 41.83
CA PHE A 4 16.27 73.30 42.24
C PHE A 4 16.74 74.18 43.41
N GLU A 5 16.41 75.47 43.40
CA GLU A 5 16.68 76.39 44.50
C GLU A 5 15.79 76.13 45.74
N TYR A 6 14.71 75.35 45.62
CA TYR A 6 14.00 74.81 46.80
C TYR A 6 14.65 73.54 47.36
N MET A 7 15.27 72.72 46.51
CA MET A 7 16.02 71.51 46.90
C MET A 7 17.39 71.84 47.50
N MET A 8 18.08 72.86 46.96
CA MET A 8 19.39 73.34 47.41
C MET A 8 19.44 74.88 47.38
N ARG A 9 19.48 75.53 48.54
CA ARG A 9 19.70 76.99 48.65
C ARG A 9 20.82 77.37 49.59
N LEU A 10 21.50 78.46 49.25
CA LEU A 10 22.25 79.27 50.21
C LEU A 10 21.27 79.91 51.21
N VAL A 11 21.57 79.88 52.50
CA VAL A 11 20.76 80.48 53.57
C VAL A 11 21.60 81.48 54.34
N GLU A 12 21.19 82.75 54.34
CA GLU A 12 21.78 83.78 55.18
C GLU A 12 21.02 83.89 56.51
N GLY A 13 21.72 83.65 57.63
CA GLY A 13 21.28 84.08 58.97
C GLY A 13 20.27 83.22 59.74
N GLU A 14 19.58 82.26 59.15
CA GLU A 14 18.59 81.42 59.88
C GLU A 14 19.24 80.35 60.78
N ALA A 15 18.62 80.08 61.94
CA ALA A 15 18.99 78.96 62.81
C ALA A 15 18.41 77.62 62.29
N ALA A 16 19.23 76.57 62.26
CA ALA A 16 18.88 75.30 61.62
C ALA A 16 17.75 74.53 62.34
N PRO A 17 16.62 74.18 61.66
CA PRO A 17 15.59 73.30 62.19
C PRO A 17 16.08 71.84 62.28
N ARG A 18 15.68 71.10 63.32
CA ARG A 18 16.09 69.70 63.56
C ARG A 18 15.13 68.65 62.96
N ASN A 19 14.76 68.78 61.68
CA ASN A 19 13.96 67.76 60.99
C ASN A 19 14.87 66.86 60.13
N GLY A 20 14.68 65.54 60.21
CA GLY A 20 15.69 64.53 59.82
C GLY A 20 16.09 64.47 58.33
N ASP A 21 15.25 65.02 57.46
CA ASP A 21 15.40 64.99 55.99
C ASP A 21 16.00 66.29 55.42
N VAL A 22 16.18 67.31 56.26
CA VAL A 22 16.82 68.59 55.88
C VAL A 22 18.23 68.62 56.45
N VAL A 23 19.24 68.70 55.59
CA VAL A 23 20.65 68.69 55.99
C VAL A 23 21.34 70.00 55.61
N HIS A 24 22.07 70.57 56.55
CA HIS A 24 22.87 71.77 56.35
C HIS A 24 24.36 71.42 56.17
N VAL A 25 24.98 71.97 55.13
CA VAL A 25 26.43 71.96 54.87
C VAL A 25 26.95 73.39 54.99
N VAL A 26 28.13 73.59 55.58
CA VAL A 26 28.73 74.91 55.77
C VAL A 26 30.09 74.95 55.09
N LEU A 27 30.26 75.89 54.17
CA LEU A 27 31.51 76.16 53.47
C LEU A 27 32.11 77.51 53.89
N ASP A 28 33.42 77.65 53.72
CA ASP A 28 34.11 78.95 53.76
C ASP A 28 33.98 79.71 52.42
N GLN A 29 34.63 80.88 52.31
CA GLN A 29 34.62 81.72 51.10
C GLN A 29 35.44 81.14 49.94
N ALA A 30 36.18 80.05 50.15
CA ALA A 30 36.92 79.32 49.14
C ALA A 30 36.23 77.97 48.80
N GLY A 31 34.96 77.81 49.21
CA GLY A 31 34.17 76.61 48.98
C GLY A 31 34.57 75.39 49.80
N ARG A 32 35.43 75.51 50.83
CA ARG A 32 35.93 74.35 51.59
C ARG A 32 35.00 73.98 52.74
N PRO A 33 34.81 72.68 53.06
CA PRO A 33 33.93 72.24 54.13
C PRO A 33 34.48 72.65 55.51
N VAL A 34 33.62 73.21 56.36
CA VAL A 34 33.97 73.61 57.73
C VAL A 34 33.65 72.46 58.69
N ASP A 35 34.67 71.89 59.32
CA ASP A 35 34.53 70.72 60.20
C ASP A 35 33.53 70.96 61.36
N ARG A 36 32.50 70.11 61.38
CA ARG A 36 31.42 70.05 62.37
C ARG A 36 31.92 69.73 63.79
N SER A 37 33.13 69.18 63.96
CA SER A 37 33.72 68.86 65.27
C SER A 37 34.05 70.10 66.11
N SER A 38 34.29 71.24 65.47
CA SER A 38 34.80 72.43 66.16
C SER A 38 33.70 73.18 66.92
N ARG A 39 33.90 73.45 68.22
CA ARG A 39 33.04 74.37 69.01
C ARG A 39 32.96 75.79 68.42
N VAL A 40 33.89 76.15 67.54
CA VAL A 40 33.98 77.42 66.80
C VAL A 40 32.94 77.51 65.65
N ALA A 41 32.30 76.40 65.29
CA ALA A 41 31.16 76.42 64.36
C ALA A 41 29.91 77.08 64.96
N GLN A 42 29.69 76.94 66.28
CA GLN A 42 28.47 77.40 66.97
C GLN A 42 28.59 78.79 67.62
N ILE A 43 29.79 79.37 67.74
CA ILE A 43 30.04 80.60 68.52
C ILE A 43 30.49 81.74 67.60
N GLY A 44 29.54 82.64 67.28
CA GLY A 44 29.82 84.02 66.88
C GLY A 44 30.22 84.27 65.42
N GLY A 45 29.24 84.72 64.60
CA GLY A 45 29.47 85.24 63.24
C GLY A 45 30.14 86.63 63.20
N ARG A 46 31.31 86.79 63.85
CA ARG A 46 32.07 88.06 63.90
C ARG A 46 33.60 87.94 63.77
N LEU A 47 34.17 86.73 63.80
CA LEU A 47 35.63 86.52 63.74
C LEU A 47 36.11 85.64 62.56
N PHE A 48 35.20 85.25 61.66
CA PHE A 48 35.51 84.54 60.42
C PHE A 48 34.74 85.17 59.27
N GLY A 49 35.31 85.15 58.06
CA GLY A 49 34.68 85.69 56.85
C GLY A 49 33.33 85.04 56.52
N LYS A 50 32.56 85.65 55.60
CA LYS A 50 31.20 85.22 55.25
C LYS A 50 31.15 83.71 54.97
N ARG A 51 30.54 82.91 55.85
CA ARG A 51 30.36 81.47 55.65
C ARG A 51 29.12 81.23 54.79
N HIS A 52 29.19 80.26 53.88
CA HIS A 52 28.08 79.89 53.01
C HIS A 52 27.39 78.63 53.54
N VAL A 53 26.13 78.77 53.98
CA VAL A 53 25.33 77.66 54.52
C VAL A 53 24.39 77.15 53.44
N TYR A 54 24.65 75.96 52.91
CA TYR A 54 23.75 75.29 51.97
C TYR A 54 22.77 74.38 52.73
N ARG A 55 21.48 74.57 52.46
CA ARG A 55 20.39 73.70 52.93
C ARG A 55 19.98 72.76 51.81
N PHE A 56 20.00 71.45 52.08
CA PHE A 56 19.49 70.39 51.21
C PHE A 56 18.19 69.80 51.75
N ASP A 57 17.26 69.45 50.87
CA ASP A 57 16.06 68.66 51.15
C ASP A 57 16.21 67.26 50.53
N LEU A 58 16.41 66.24 51.35
CA LEU A 58 16.68 64.86 50.91
C LEU A 58 15.47 64.12 50.35
N ALA A 59 14.26 64.63 50.55
CA ALA A 59 13.03 64.00 50.07
C ALA A 59 12.66 64.38 48.63
N ARG A 60 13.44 65.28 47.98
CA ARG A 60 13.12 65.83 46.65
C ARG A 60 14.02 65.29 45.55
N THR A 61 13.39 64.70 44.54
CA THR A 61 13.90 64.71 43.17
C THR A 61 13.37 65.96 42.48
N VAL A 62 14.21 66.68 41.73
CA VAL A 62 13.83 67.86 40.96
C VAL A 62 14.12 67.62 39.48
N ARG A 63 13.13 67.91 38.63
CA ARG A 63 13.34 68.02 37.18
C ARG A 63 13.82 69.43 36.85
N LEU A 64 14.96 69.52 36.18
CA LEU A 64 15.47 70.80 35.70
C LEU A 64 14.66 71.23 34.47
N GLN A 65 14.28 72.52 34.41
CA GLN A 65 13.35 73.02 33.39
C GLN A 65 14.10 73.66 32.19
N ASP A 66 15.22 74.34 32.43
CA ASP A 66 16.00 75.03 31.39
C ASP A 66 17.01 74.13 30.64
N VAL A 67 16.93 72.80 30.81
CA VAL A 67 17.92 71.81 30.33
C VAL A 67 18.23 72.00 28.85
N SER A 68 17.24 71.95 27.96
CA SER A 68 17.43 72.05 26.51
C SER A 68 18.13 73.34 26.05
N SER A 69 18.07 74.43 26.83
CA SER A 69 18.79 75.68 26.53
C SER A 69 20.31 75.53 26.56
N VAL A 70 20.82 74.57 27.33
CA VAL A 70 22.25 74.24 27.47
C VAL A 70 22.81 73.54 26.22
N PHE A 71 21.96 72.76 25.53
CA PHE A 71 22.35 71.93 24.39
C PHE A 71 22.21 72.68 23.06
N ARG A 72 21.22 73.59 22.94
CA ARG A 72 20.99 74.45 21.75
C ARG A 72 22.26 75.04 21.12
N PRO A 73 23.25 75.58 21.86
CA PRO A 73 24.47 76.16 21.26
C PRO A 73 25.36 75.16 20.52
N PHE A 74 25.26 73.86 20.83
CA PHE A 74 26.03 72.78 20.19
C PHE A 74 25.27 72.12 19.02
N LEU A 75 23.95 72.32 18.96
CA LEU A 75 23.04 71.81 17.93
C LEU A 75 22.58 72.93 16.97
N ALA A 76 23.27 74.07 16.96
CA ALA A 76 22.77 75.32 16.39
C ALA A 76 22.60 75.31 14.85
N ASP A 77 23.34 74.45 14.15
CA ASP A 77 23.20 74.24 12.70
C ASP A 77 22.14 73.17 12.35
N GLU A 78 21.61 72.45 13.34
CA GLU A 78 20.69 71.32 13.15
C GLU A 78 19.22 71.77 13.34
N ARG A 79 18.39 71.59 12.31
CA ARG A 79 17.06 72.25 12.19
C ARG A 79 15.92 71.65 13.04
N THR A 80 16.24 70.88 14.07
CA THR A 80 15.27 70.12 14.89
C THR A 80 15.76 69.99 16.31
N GLU A 81 14.92 70.33 17.29
CA GLU A 81 15.30 70.23 18.70
C GLU A 81 15.27 68.78 19.20
N LEU A 82 16.16 68.46 20.15
CA LEU A 82 16.08 67.26 20.99
C LEU A 82 15.47 67.67 22.34
N ASP A 83 14.57 66.84 22.87
CA ASP A 83 14.01 67.06 24.22
C ASP A 83 14.90 66.35 25.25
N PHE A 84 15.50 67.16 26.13
CA PHE A 84 16.43 66.73 27.16
C PHE A 84 15.78 66.91 28.54
N ARG A 85 15.52 65.80 29.23
CA ARG A 85 14.86 65.81 30.54
C ARG A 85 15.84 65.28 31.59
N LEU A 86 16.40 66.18 32.39
CA LEU A 86 17.32 65.85 33.47
C LEU A 86 16.61 65.99 34.83
N GLU A 87 16.54 64.89 35.56
CA GLU A 87 16.07 64.83 36.95
C GLU A 87 17.25 64.57 37.89
N VAL A 88 17.31 65.28 39.01
CA VAL A 88 18.40 65.21 39.98
C VAL A 88 17.89 65.11 41.41
N ALA A 89 18.58 64.36 42.26
CA ALA A 89 18.28 64.21 43.68
C ALA A 89 19.56 64.25 44.53
N PRO A 90 19.53 64.82 45.75
CA PRO A 90 20.72 64.94 46.60
C PRO A 90 20.99 63.64 47.39
N VAL A 91 22.25 63.18 47.38
CA VAL A 91 22.66 61.94 48.07
C VAL A 91 23.28 62.27 49.43
N ARG A 92 22.72 61.71 50.51
CA ARG A 92 23.08 62.02 51.92
C ARG A 92 24.58 62.00 52.21
N ASP A 93 25.29 61.02 51.66
CA ASP A 93 26.72 60.79 51.91
C ASP A 93 27.64 61.58 50.95
N ARG A 94 27.07 62.29 49.97
CA ARG A 94 27.79 63.13 48.99
C ARG A 94 27.50 64.63 49.14
N LEU A 95 26.62 65.04 50.07
CA LEU A 95 26.16 66.43 50.21
C LEU A 95 27.28 67.47 50.37
N GLU A 96 28.38 67.11 51.03
CA GLU A 96 29.51 68.03 51.18
C GLU A 96 30.23 68.23 49.85
N THR A 97 30.42 67.18 49.05
CA THR A 97 30.91 67.25 47.67
C THR A 97 29.96 68.03 46.77
N THR A 98 28.65 67.84 46.90
CA THR A 98 27.64 68.60 46.12
C THR A 98 27.61 70.08 46.48
N ALA A 99 27.75 70.42 47.76
CA ALA A 99 27.87 71.81 48.18
C ALA A 99 29.13 72.47 47.57
N GLN A 100 30.28 71.76 47.60
CA GLN A 100 31.54 72.22 47.04
C GLN A 100 31.46 72.42 45.52
N ALA A 101 30.96 71.41 44.80
CA ALA A 101 30.87 71.41 43.33
C ALA A 101 29.91 72.47 42.76
N LEU A 102 28.90 72.87 43.53
CA LEU A 102 27.91 73.89 43.14
C LEU A 102 28.09 75.22 43.91
N HIS A 103 29.26 75.44 44.51
CA HIS A 103 29.60 76.71 45.15
C HIS A 103 30.17 77.70 44.14
N SER A 104 29.55 78.89 44.07
CA SER A 104 30.06 80.05 43.35
C SER A 104 29.85 81.30 44.21
N ALA A 105 30.76 82.28 44.07
CA ALA A 105 30.64 83.59 44.69
C ALA A 105 29.72 84.55 43.89
N HIS A 106 29.34 84.17 42.67
CA HIS A 106 28.69 85.05 41.68
C HIS A 106 27.47 84.44 40.98
N GLU A 107 27.27 83.12 41.07
CA GLU A 107 26.21 82.39 40.39
C GLU A 107 25.38 81.56 41.38
N SER A 108 24.11 81.32 41.06
CA SER A 108 23.25 80.41 41.85
C SER A 108 23.66 78.94 41.59
N PRO A 109 23.46 78.01 42.57
CA PRO A 109 23.77 76.58 42.38
C PRO A 109 23.10 75.95 41.15
N HIS A 110 21.96 76.50 40.72
CA HIS A 110 21.27 76.08 39.50
C HIS A 110 22.06 76.49 38.24
N GLN A 111 22.56 77.72 38.20
CA GLN A 111 23.38 78.23 37.09
C GLN A 111 24.71 77.47 37.00
N VAL A 112 25.37 77.20 38.13
CA VAL A 112 26.59 76.38 38.18
C VAL A 112 26.33 74.97 37.64
N LEU A 113 25.21 74.34 38.01
CA LEU A 113 24.84 73.02 37.50
C LEU A 113 24.59 73.02 35.97
N LEU A 114 23.92 74.05 35.44
CA LEU A 114 23.74 74.20 33.99
C LEU A 114 25.07 74.47 33.26
N GLY A 115 26.00 75.19 33.89
CA GLY A 115 27.37 75.39 33.38
C GLY A 115 28.19 74.09 33.34
N ILE A 116 28.10 73.27 34.40
CA ILE A 116 28.72 71.94 34.44
C ILE A 116 28.12 71.03 33.37
N LEU A 117 26.79 71.03 33.20
CA LEU A 117 26.10 70.28 32.15
C LEU A 117 26.55 70.72 30.75
N ARG A 118 26.77 72.02 30.54
CA ARG A 118 27.30 72.59 29.29
C ARG A 118 28.70 72.06 28.97
N SER A 119 29.58 72.00 29.96
CA SER A 119 30.91 71.41 29.81
C SER A 119 30.82 69.91 29.51
N ILE A 120 30.03 69.14 30.26
CA ILE A 120 29.87 67.70 30.04
C ILE A 120 29.42 67.40 28.61
N PHE A 121 28.43 68.14 28.09
CA PHE A 121 27.95 67.91 26.73
C PHE A 121 28.98 68.34 25.67
N GLY A 122 29.65 69.48 25.84
CA GLY A 122 30.76 69.89 24.97
C GLY A 122 31.89 68.85 24.94
N ASP A 123 32.34 68.39 26.11
CA ASP A 123 33.37 67.36 26.25
C ASP A 123 32.98 66.05 25.52
N LEU A 124 31.68 65.72 25.44
CA LEU A 124 31.16 64.54 24.75
C LEU A 124 31.04 64.76 23.23
N VAL A 125 30.52 65.92 22.82
CA VAL A 125 30.41 66.36 21.43
C VAL A 125 31.78 66.35 20.75
N ASP A 126 32.80 66.96 21.37
CA ASP A 126 34.16 67.00 20.83
C ASP A 126 34.79 65.61 20.74
N ARG A 127 34.53 64.74 21.73
CA ARG A 127 35.01 63.33 21.74
C ARG A 127 34.37 62.47 20.65
N ASP A 128 33.11 62.73 20.28
CA ASP A 128 32.43 61.95 19.24
C ASP A 128 32.59 62.56 17.84
N LEU A 129 32.77 63.88 17.70
CA LEU A 129 33.20 64.52 16.44
C LEU A 129 34.51 63.93 15.90
N GLY A 130 35.43 63.54 16.79
CA GLY A 130 36.65 62.80 16.43
C GLY A 130 36.45 61.38 15.87
N ARG A 131 35.21 60.87 15.80
CA ARG A 131 34.90 59.49 15.34
C ARG A 131 34.27 59.40 13.96
N GLY A 132 33.80 60.50 13.37
CA GLY A 132 33.27 60.49 12.00
C GLY A 132 32.53 61.76 11.59
N SER A 133 32.54 62.04 10.29
CA SER A 133 31.79 63.14 9.69
C SER A 133 30.31 62.77 9.51
N GLY A 134 29.49 63.14 10.50
CA GLY A 134 28.04 62.96 10.44
C GLY A 134 27.29 63.91 11.36
N ASP A 135 26.03 64.18 11.00
CA ASP A 135 25.01 64.84 11.83
C ASP A 135 25.05 64.31 13.29
N ILE A 136 25.05 65.20 14.27
CA ILE A 136 25.24 64.84 15.68
C ILE A 136 23.93 64.43 16.35
N ARG A 137 22.78 65.06 15.99
CA ARG A 137 21.43 64.55 16.33
C ARG A 137 21.29 63.08 15.97
N ASN A 138 21.63 62.69 14.75
CA ASN A 138 21.46 61.31 14.28
C ASN A 138 22.35 60.33 15.04
N ARG A 139 23.59 60.72 15.39
CA ARG A 139 24.48 59.91 16.24
C ARG A 139 23.94 59.76 17.66
N ILE A 140 23.54 60.87 18.28
CA ILE A 140 22.93 60.93 19.61
C ILE A 140 21.65 60.07 19.67
N LEU A 141 20.81 60.09 18.65
CA LEU A 141 19.60 59.25 18.58
C LEU A 141 19.93 57.77 18.33
N SER A 142 20.95 57.45 17.53
CA SER A 142 21.33 56.07 17.21
C SER A 142 22.00 55.33 18.39
N ASP A 143 22.65 56.06 19.30
CA ASP A 143 23.42 55.54 20.43
C ASP A 143 22.89 56.10 21.77
N ARG A 144 21.58 56.38 21.82
CA ARG A 144 20.92 57.15 22.90
C ARG A 144 21.27 56.66 24.30
N GLU A 145 21.14 55.35 24.53
CA GLU A 145 21.30 54.78 25.88
C GLU A 145 22.71 54.99 26.42
N ARG A 146 23.72 55.00 25.53
CA ARG A 146 25.09 55.35 25.87
C ARG A 146 25.24 56.85 26.16
N TRP A 147 24.62 57.73 25.40
CA TRP A 147 24.63 59.17 25.67
C TRP A 147 23.94 59.53 26.99
N GLU A 148 22.78 58.92 27.28
CA GLU A 148 22.08 59.05 28.56
C GLU A 148 22.98 58.57 29.72
N ALA A 149 23.59 57.38 29.59
CA ALA A 149 24.47 56.81 30.60
C ALA A 149 25.78 57.59 30.82
N GLU A 150 26.45 58.06 29.76
CA GLU A 150 27.67 58.88 29.89
C GLU A 150 27.35 60.24 30.52
N ILE A 151 26.26 60.91 30.13
CA ILE A 151 25.85 62.19 30.74
C ILE A 151 25.50 62.00 32.23
N VAL A 152 24.70 61.01 32.58
CA VAL A 152 24.37 60.70 33.99
C VAL A 152 25.64 60.45 34.80
N ARG A 153 26.54 59.59 34.31
CA ARG A 153 27.79 59.24 34.99
C ARG A 153 28.67 60.46 35.25
N GLU A 154 28.82 61.35 34.27
CA GLU A 154 29.61 62.58 34.42
C GLU A 154 28.95 63.56 35.40
N ILE A 155 27.62 63.71 35.40
CA ILE A 155 26.92 64.56 36.38
C ILE A 155 27.10 64.02 37.80
N GLU A 156 26.90 62.72 38.01
CA GLU A 156 27.08 62.10 39.34
C GLU A 156 28.52 62.23 39.83
N ALA A 157 29.51 62.04 38.95
CA ALA A 157 30.92 62.14 39.28
C ALA A 157 31.36 63.58 39.58
N ARG A 158 30.92 64.57 38.78
CA ARG A 158 31.32 65.98 38.96
C ARG A 158 30.56 66.71 40.06
N THR A 159 29.33 66.29 40.39
CA THR A 159 28.44 67.01 41.33
C THR A 159 28.03 66.24 42.58
N GLY A 160 28.20 64.91 42.61
CA GLY A 160 27.74 64.06 43.71
C GLY A 160 26.22 63.92 43.86
N LEU A 161 25.41 64.64 43.06
CA LEU A 161 23.98 64.38 42.93
C LEU A 161 23.75 62.97 42.34
N LYS A 162 22.58 62.40 42.60
CA LYS A 162 22.04 61.31 41.77
C LYS A 162 21.37 61.93 40.55
N ALA A 163 21.54 61.35 39.37
CA ALA A 163 20.97 61.88 38.13
C ALA A 163 20.20 60.81 37.32
N THR A 164 19.12 61.25 36.66
CA THR A 164 18.39 60.49 35.63
C THR A 164 18.25 61.39 34.41
N MET A 165 18.76 60.96 33.27
CA MET A 165 18.59 61.65 31.99
C MET A 165 17.64 60.85 31.11
N ILE A 166 16.67 61.53 30.49
CA ILE A 166 15.81 60.97 29.44
C ILE A 166 15.97 61.87 28.21
N LEU A 167 16.43 61.28 27.12
CA LEU A 167 16.63 61.94 25.83
C LEU A 167 15.56 61.43 24.86
N GLN A 168 14.78 62.36 24.33
CA GLN A 168 13.78 62.05 23.32
C GLN A 168 14.08 62.88 22.07
N GLY A 169 14.07 62.24 20.90
CA GLY A 169 13.81 63.00 19.68
C GLY A 169 12.49 63.72 19.86
N ALA A 170 12.42 65.02 19.53
CA ALA A 170 11.16 65.74 19.60
C ALA A 170 10.10 64.97 18.80
N VAL A 171 8.89 64.86 19.35
CA VAL A 171 7.75 64.32 18.61
C VAL A 171 7.50 65.28 17.45
N GLU A 172 7.65 64.80 16.22
CA GLU A 172 7.46 65.62 15.03
C GLU A 172 5.95 65.82 14.82
N ASP A 173 5.42 66.92 15.36
CA ASP A 173 4.05 67.41 15.14
C ASP A 173 3.80 67.58 13.62
N GLY A 174 3.23 66.56 13.00
CA GLY A 174 3.09 66.48 11.55
C GLY A 174 2.61 65.14 10.99
N GLU A 175 2.62 64.05 11.76
CA GLU A 175 2.02 62.78 11.33
C GLU A 175 0.49 62.87 11.17
N ILE A 176 0.00 62.50 10.00
CA ILE A 176 -1.44 62.45 9.67
C ILE A 176 -1.81 60.99 9.41
N THR A 177 -2.68 60.43 10.24
CA THR A 177 -3.28 59.11 10.01
C THR A 177 -4.60 59.26 9.26
N ILE A 178 -4.72 58.61 8.11
CA ILE A 178 -5.97 58.46 7.35
C ILE A 178 -6.41 57.00 7.46
N GLU A 179 -7.68 56.76 7.82
CA GLU A 179 -8.23 55.42 7.96
C GLU A 179 -9.63 55.34 7.32
N THR A 180 -9.88 54.29 6.54
CA THR A 180 -11.14 54.11 5.81
C THR A 180 -11.88 52.86 6.27
N SER A 181 -13.17 53.01 6.56
CA SER A 181 -14.04 51.94 7.08
C SER A 181 -14.42 50.88 6.04
N GLY A 182 -14.26 51.20 4.75
CA GLY A 182 -14.36 50.30 3.61
C GLY A 182 -14.57 51.07 2.30
N LEU A 183 -13.53 51.21 1.48
CA LEU A 183 -13.58 51.77 0.12
C LEU A 183 -14.07 50.70 -0.87
N GLU A 184 -14.87 51.08 -1.86
CA GLU A 184 -15.32 50.19 -2.94
C GLU A 184 -14.41 50.35 -4.16
N VAL A 185 -13.54 49.36 -4.38
CA VAL A 185 -12.44 49.43 -5.35
C VAL A 185 -12.64 48.39 -6.46
N VAL A 186 -12.21 48.71 -7.68
CA VAL A 186 -12.38 47.86 -8.87
C VAL A 186 -11.01 47.36 -9.34
N PRO A 187 -10.63 46.10 -9.06
CA PRO A 187 -9.39 45.51 -9.54
C PRO A 187 -9.31 45.44 -11.07
N ARG A 188 -8.08 45.47 -11.59
CA ARG A 188 -7.75 45.56 -13.02
C ARG A 188 -8.44 44.52 -13.91
N ASP A 189 -8.65 43.31 -13.41
CA ASP A 189 -9.27 42.19 -14.12
C ASP A 189 -10.79 42.03 -13.85
N LEU A 190 -11.38 42.82 -12.96
CA LEU A 190 -12.80 42.78 -12.62
C LEU A 190 -13.57 43.87 -13.40
N SER A 191 -14.21 43.51 -14.51
CA SER A 191 -14.90 44.48 -15.37
C SER A 191 -16.29 44.93 -14.89
N GLN A 192 -16.84 44.26 -13.87
CA GLN A 192 -18.17 44.53 -13.29
C GLN A 192 -18.14 44.14 -11.80
N GLY A 193 -18.71 44.99 -10.95
CA GLY A 193 -18.61 44.85 -9.48
C GLY A 193 -17.42 45.61 -8.89
N ALA A 194 -17.32 45.58 -7.56
CA ALA A 194 -16.26 46.18 -6.77
C ALA A 194 -16.04 45.34 -5.49
N VAL A 195 -14.81 45.32 -4.98
CA VAL A 195 -14.47 44.70 -3.69
C VAL A 195 -14.28 45.77 -2.61
N ARG A 196 -14.46 45.40 -1.34
CA ARG A 196 -14.38 46.36 -0.21
C ARG A 196 -13.04 46.24 0.52
N LEU A 197 -12.26 47.30 0.45
CA LEU A 197 -10.94 47.40 1.07
C LEU A 197 -10.93 48.43 2.20
N ARG A 198 -10.46 48.06 3.39
CA ARG A 198 -10.06 49.05 4.40
C ARG A 198 -8.60 49.40 4.21
N VAL A 199 -8.29 50.69 4.31
CA VAL A 199 -6.93 51.22 4.17
C VAL A 199 -6.62 52.09 5.37
N LYS A 200 -5.45 51.88 5.98
CA LYS A 200 -4.89 52.75 7.01
C LYS A 200 -3.53 53.24 6.56
N ALA A 201 -3.42 54.54 6.29
CA ALA A 201 -2.19 55.19 5.86
C ALA A 201 -1.71 56.18 6.93
N VAL A 202 -0.43 56.11 7.29
CA VAL A 202 0.26 57.13 8.09
C VAL A 202 1.12 57.95 7.14
N ILE A 203 0.93 59.26 7.14
CA ILE A 203 1.61 60.22 6.27
C ILE A 203 2.47 61.15 7.13
N GLU A 204 3.70 61.39 6.70
CA GLU A 204 4.67 62.26 7.38
C GLU A 204 5.21 63.33 6.40
N PRO A 205 5.60 64.52 6.90
CA PRO A 205 6.22 65.56 6.07
C PRO A 205 7.61 65.14 5.58
N THR A 206 8.01 65.62 4.40
CA THR A 206 9.38 65.48 3.87
C THR A 206 10.18 66.75 4.12
N PHE A 207 11.51 66.61 4.26
CA PHE A 207 12.46 67.72 4.43
C PHE A 207 12.41 68.79 3.32
N SER A 208 11.76 68.52 2.19
CA SER A 208 11.62 69.39 1.02
C SER A 208 10.29 70.15 0.93
N ALA A 209 9.44 70.11 1.96
CA ALA A 209 8.10 70.72 1.95
C ALA A 209 8.11 72.23 1.63
N ARG A 210 7.79 72.58 0.37
CA ARG A 210 7.50 73.95 -0.05
C ARG A 210 6.12 74.32 0.47
N ARG A 211 6.00 75.46 1.17
CA ARG A 211 4.81 75.87 1.94
C ARG A 211 3.56 76.20 1.09
N ASP A 212 3.67 76.13 -0.23
CA ASP A 212 2.67 76.64 -1.19
C ASP A 212 1.62 75.61 -1.59
N THR A 213 1.85 74.31 -1.30
CA THR A 213 0.88 73.24 -1.55
C THR A 213 0.61 72.48 -0.26
N ARG A 214 -0.55 72.73 0.38
CA ARG A 214 -0.94 72.03 1.62
C ARG A 214 -1.54 70.66 1.30
N LEU A 215 -1.37 69.70 2.23
CA LEU A 215 -2.28 68.56 2.32
C LEU A 215 -3.71 69.06 2.60
N PRO A 216 -4.76 68.32 2.21
CA PRO A 216 -6.12 68.70 2.54
C PRO A 216 -6.31 68.81 4.06
N GLU A 217 -7.00 69.87 4.49
CA GLU A 217 -7.11 70.23 5.90
C GLU A 217 -8.22 69.45 6.63
N THR A 218 -9.20 68.90 5.90
CA THR A 218 -10.28 68.06 6.46
C THR A 218 -10.03 66.58 6.24
N ASP A 219 -10.53 65.73 7.15
CA ASP A 219 -10.45 64.27 7.01
C ASP A 219 -11.31 63.72 5.88
N ILE A 220 -12.36 64.45 5.46
CA ILE A 220 -13.18 64.10 4.29
C ILE A 220 -12.34 64.19 3.01
N ASP A 221 -11.61 65.30 2.84
CA ASP A 221 -10.77 65.52 1.67
C ASP A 221 -9.54 64.58 1.66
N ARG A 222 -9.03 64.22 2.85
CA ARG A 222 -7.97 63.21 3.03
C ARG A 222 -8.44 61.81 2.64
N ILE A 223 -9.66 61.43 3.03
CA ILE A 223 -10.28 60.17 2.62
C ILE A 223 -10.52 60.18 1.10
N ALA A 224 -10.98 61.29 0.52
CA ALA A 224 -11.16 61.41 -0.93
C ALA A 224 -9.83 61.33 -1.72
N LEU A 225 -8.74 61.88 -1.17
CA LEU A 225 -7.39 61.71 -1.73
C LEU A 225 -6.97 60.24 -1.73
N LEU A 226 -7.17 59.53 -0.61
CA LEU A 226 -6.81 58.11 -0.49
C LEU A 226 -7.68 57.23 -1.39
N ASP A 227 -8.99 57.49 -1.48
CA ASP A 227 -9.92 56.82 -2.39
C ASP A 227 -9.52 57.02 -3.86
N GLY A 228 -9.19 58.25 -4.26
CA GLY A 228 -8.71 58.55 -5.61
C GLY A 228 -7.42 57.80 -5.98
N VAL A 229 -6.45 57.73 -5.07
CA VAL A 229 -5.20 56.97 -5.26
C VAL A 229 -5.46 55.47 -5.34
N VAL A 230 -6.19 54.92 -4.37
CA VAL A 230 -6.46 53.48 -4.26
C VAL A 230 -7.33 53.02 -5.43
N GLY A 231 -8.42 53.72 -5.75
CA GLY A 231 -9.31 53.40 -6.88
C GLY A 231 -8.66 53.53 -8.26
N ALA A 232 -7.61 54.34 -8.41
CA ALA A 232 -6.79 54.39 -9.61
C ALA A 232 -5.80 53.22 -9.68
N ALA A 233 -5.08 52.93 -8.59
CA ALA A 233 -4.13 51.83 -8.51
C ALA A 233 -4.80 50.46 -8.71
N PHE A 234 -5.98 50.27 -8.12
CA PHE A 234 -6.78 49.05 -8.32
C PHE A 234 -7.17 48.85 -9.78
N ARG A 235 -7.65 49.89 -10.44
CA ARG A 235 -8.09 49.85 -11.84
C ARG A 235 -6.96 49.56 -12.83
N ASN A 236 -5.75 50.05 -12.54
CA ASN A 236 -4.64 50.05 -13.49
C ASN A 236 -3.64 48.90 -13.26
N GLU A 237 -3.41 48.50 -12.01
CA GLU A 237 -2.21 47.74 -11.62
C GLU A 237 -2.47 46.53 -10.74
N ILE A 238 -3.43 46.60 -9.80
CA ILE A 238 -3.68 45.53 -8.82
C ILE A 238 -4.70 44.54 -9.36
N TRP A 239 -4.33 43.26 -9.38
CA TRP A 239 -5.21 42.15 -9.77
C TRP A 239 -6.06 41.67 -8.58
N LEU A 240 -7.25 41.14 -8.85
CA LEU A 240 -8.11 40.56 -7.80
C LEU A 240 -7.45 39.37 -7.09
N TYR A 241 -6.54 38.66 -7.77
CA TYR A 241 -5.69 37.65 -7.14
C TYR A 241 -4.77 38.25 -6.06
N ASP A 242 -4.09 39.36 -6.36
CA ASP A 242 -3.14 40.01 -5.43
C ASP A 242 -3.89 40.49 -4.17
N TYR A 243 -5.07 41.07 -4.36
CA TYR A 243 -6.00 41.44 -3.29
C TYR A 243 -6.38 40.28 -2.35
N TRP A 244 -6.52 39.06 -2.88
CA TRP A 244 -6.88 37.87 -2.09
C TRP A 244 -5.66 37.17 -1.45
N TYR A 245 -4.49 37.14 -2.10
CA TYR A 245 -3.39 36.25 -1.70
C TYR A 245 -2.02 36.93 -1.49
N ASP A 246 -1.81 38.15 -2.02
CA ASP A 246 -0.53 38.89 -1.93
C ASP A 246 -0.76 40.33 -1.47
N VAL A 247 -1.30 40.46 -0.26
CA VAL A 247 -1.53 41.74 0.43
C VAL A 247 -0.24 42.60 0.51
N PRO A 248 0.98 42.07 0.75
CA PRO A 248 2.19 42.88 0.71
C PRO A 248 2.47 43.54 -0.65
N THR A 249 2.19 42.87 -1.78
CA THR A 249 2.27 43.50 -3.11
C THR A 249 1.25 44.62 -3.27
N VAL A 250 0.02 44.44 -2.77
CA VAL A 250 -1.02 45.50 -2.76
C VAL A 250 -0.55 46.70 -1.94
N GLU A 251 -0.12 46.50 -0.71
CA GLU A 251 0.38 47.56 0.19
C GLU A 251 1.54 48.33 -0.43
N ARG A 252 2.50 47.63 -1.06
CA ARG A 252 3.63 48.27 -1.76
C ARG A 252 3.16 49.14 -2.93
N VAL A 253 2.31 48.63 -3.82
CA VAL A 253 1.81 49.40 -4.99
C VAL A 253 1.01 50.62 -4.55
N LEU A 254 0.17 50.47 -3.51
CA LEU A 254 -0.57 51.60 -2.95
C LEU A 254 0.34 52.64 -2.29
N THR A 255 1.40 52.21 -1.59
CA THR A 255 2.40 53.11 -0.99
C THR A 255 3.13 53.90 -2.08
N GLU A 256 3.66 53.22 -3.11
CA GLU A 256 4.36 53.85 -4.25
C GLU A 256 3.47 54.85 -5.00
N ARG A 257 2.18 54.55 -5.14
CA ARG A 257 1.19 55.44 -5.78
C ARG A 257 0.79 56.62 -4.90
N LEU A 258 0.67 56.42 -3.59
CA LEU A 258 0.38 57.48 -2.62
C LEU A 258 1.57 58.45 -2.50
N ASP A 259 2.80 57.93 -2.36
CA ASP A 259 4.03 58.73 -2.38
C ASP A 259 4.15 59.61 -3.64
N GLY A 260 3.87 59.03 -4.81
CA GLY A 260 3.91 59.77 -6.08
C GLY A 260 2.96 60.98 -6.14
N VAL A 261 1.85 60.95 -5.40
CA VAL A 261 0.90 62.07 -5.30
C VAL A 261 1.30 63.03 -4.17
N LEU A 262 1.69 62.51 -3.01
CA LEU A 262 2.09 63.29 -1.83
C LEU A 262 3.37 64.10 -2.02
N ALA A 263 4.30 63.63 -2.86
CA ALA A 263 5.58 64.29 -3.12
C ALA A 263 5.42 65.73 -3.64
N SER A 264 4.34 66.01 -4.38
CA SER A 264 4.03 67.36 -4.89
C SER A 264 3.63 68.36 -3.80
N SER A 265 3.07 67.87 -2.69
CA SER A 265 2.76 68.63 -1.47
C SER A 265 3.88 68.53 -0.41
N GLY A 266 4.96 67.82 -0.71
CA GLY A 266 6.09 67.64 0.21
C GLY A 266 5.83 66.69 1.36
N TYR A 267 4.95 65.70 1.20
CA TYR A 267 4.71 64.61 2.17
C TYR A 267 5.08 63.24 1.59
N ARG A 268 5.17 62.21 2.44
CA ARG A 268 5.30 60.81 2.04
C ARG A 268 4.48 59.89 2.95
N CYS A 269 4.16 58.70 2.47
CA CYS A 269 3.55 57.65 3.27
C CYS A 269 4.63 56.93 4.10
N ARG A 270 4.50 56.97 5.44
CA ARG A 270 5.38 56.24 6.36
C ARG A 270 5.06 54.74 6.36
N THR A 271 3.76 54.43 6.41
CA THR A 271 3.23 53.06 6.33
C THR A 271 1.82 53.11 5.76
N LEU A 272 1.50 52.15 4.89
CA LEU A 272 0.13 51.86 4.45
C LEU A 272 -0.17 50.40 4.79
N ARG A 273 -1.35 50.15 5.35
CA ARG A 273 -1.87 48.81 5.60
C ARG A 273 -3.24 48.62 4.97
N THR A 274 -3.52 47.40 4.56
CA THR A 274 -4.79 47.01 3.92
C THR A 274 -5.41 45.78 4.59
N ASP A 275 -6.73 45.84 4.78
CA ASP A 275 -7.56 44.72 5.27
C ASP A 275 -8.59 44.38 4.17
N PRO A 276 -8.31 43.35 3.33
CA PRO A 276 -9.18 42.95 2.23
C PRO A 276 -10.38 42.15 2.75
N SER A 277 -11.60 42.66 2.52
CA SER A 277 -12.81 41.99 2.98
C SER A 277 -13.43 41.07 1.93
N GLY A 278 -14.20 40.08 2.40
CA GLY A 278 -14.88 39.07 1.58
C GLY A 278 -14.26 37.67 1.68
N SER A 279 -15.04 36.65 1.30
CA SER A 279 -14.59 35.27 1.26
C SER A 279 -13.77 35.00 -0.01
N LYS A 280 -12.44 34.92 0.10
CA LYS A 280 -11.60 34.48 -1.02
C LYS A 280 -11.79 32.98 -1.31
N PRO A 281 -11.73 32.54 -2.57
CA PRO A 281 -11.79 31.11 -2.90
C PRO A 281 -10.50 30.37 -2.51
N ASN A 282 -10.48 29.05 -2.66
CA ASN A 282 -9.25 28.26 -2.57
C ASN A 282 -8.37 28.57 -3.79
N ALA A 283 -7.11 28.96 -3.58
CA ALA A 283 -6.17 29.25 -4.67
C ALA A 283 -5.83 27.99 -5.50
N GLU A 284 -5.79 26.83 -4.85
CA GLU A 284 -5.63 25.51 -5.45
C GLU A 284 -6.69 24.55 -4.89
N GLU A 285 -7.29 23.71 -5.75
CA GLU A 285 -8.33 22.74 -5.38
C GLU A 285 -8.27 21.51 -6.30
N GLN A 286 -8.25 20.31 -5.73
CA GLN A 286 -8.36 19.06 -6.48
C GLN A 286 -9.84 18.66 -6.60
N VAL A 287 -10.30 18.38 -7.82
CA VAL A 287 -11.72 18.18 -8.14
C VAL A 287 -11.89 16.89 -8.93
N LEU A 288 -12.73 16.00 -8.41
CA LEU A 288 -13.11 14.75 -9.06
C LEU A 288 -14.52 14.85 -9.69
N ALA A 289 -14.63 14.53 -10.97
CA ALA A 289 -15.90 14.46 -11.70
C ALA A 289 -16.06 13.12 -12.44
N ASP A 290 -17.20 12.46 -12.25
CA ASP A 290 -17.64 11.30 -13.02
C ASP A 290 -18.55 11.79 -14.16
N ILE A 291 -18.12 11.59 -15.41
CA ILE A 291 -18.83 12.05 -16.61
C ILE A 291 -19.33 10.84 -17.40
N VAL A 292 -20.64 10.78 -17.62
CA VAL A 292 -21.26 9.77 -18.48
C VAL A 292 -21.37 10.32 -19.90
N TRP A 293 -20.68 9.66 -20.83
CA TRP A 293 -20.83 9.88 -22.27
C TRP A 293 -21.66 8.76 -22.89
N THR A 294 -22.57 9.10 -23.80
CA THR A 294 -23.41 8.13 -24.52
C THR A 294 -22.94 8.04 -25.97
N GLY A 295 -22.44 6.88 -26.37
CA GLY A 295 -21.93 6.64 -27.73
C GLY A 295 -23.00 6.42 -28.79
N PRO A 296 -22.63 6.37 -30.09
CA PRO A 296 -23.54 6.13 -31.21
C PRO A 296 -24.47 4.90 -31.03
N LYS A 297 -23.95 3.78 -30.50
CA LYS A 297 -24.74 2.58 -30.13
C LYS A 297 -25.64 2.77 -28.89
N LYS A 298 -25.85 4.00 -28.40
CA LYS A 298 -26.56 4.36 -27.17
C LYS A 298 -25.97 3.75 -25.88
N ARG A 299 -24.70 3.33 -25.91
CA ARG A 299 -23.99 2.83 -24.73
C ARG A 299 -23.53 4.00 -23.85
N GLU A 300 -23.90 3.96 -22.57
CA GLU A 300 -23.30 4.82 -21.54
C GLU A 300 -21.90 4.32 -21.15
N ILE A 301 -20.97 5.26 -21.02
CA ILE A 301 -19.57 5.04 -20.66
C ILE A 301 -19.18 6.11 -19.63
N ARG A 302 -18.63 5.67 -18.50
CA ARG A 302 -18.15 6.58 -17.44
C ARG A 302 -16.66 6.86 -17.60
N PHE A 303 -16.34 8.12 -17.80
CA PHE A 303 -15.01 8.69 -17.68
C PHE A 303 -14.90 9.34 -16.30
N THR A 304 -13.76 9.21 -15.64
CA THR A 304 -13.49 9.92 -14.38
C THR A 304 -12.38 10.93 -14.65
N ILE A 305 -12.60 12.19 -14.30
CA ILE A 305 -11.59 13.26 -14.43
C ILE A 305 -11.25 13.75 -13.04
N ASP A 306 -9.99 13.57 -12.66
CA ASP A 306 -9.38 14.16 -11.48
C ASP A 306 -8.55 15.36 -11.95
N ALA A 307 -8.86 16.58 -11.51
CA ALA A 307 -8.19 17.78 -12.00
C ALA A 307 -7.81 18.72 -10.86
N THR A 308 -6.53 19.10 -10.84
CA THR A 308 -6.02 20.13 -9.93
C THR A 308 -6.21 21.50 -10.57
N PHE A 309 -7.13 22.28 -10.04
CA PHE A 309 -7.38 23.67 -10.42
C PHE A 309 -6.47 24.61 -9.65
N ARG A 310 -5.70 25.46 -10.35
CA ARG A 310 -4.98 26.60 -9.77
C ARG A 310 -5.50 27.90 -10.38
N LEU A 311 -5.96 28.81 -9.53
CA LEU A 311 -6.37 30.15 -9.97
C LEU A 311 -5.13 30.93 -10.43
N MET A 312 -5.17 31.49 -11.64
CA MET A 312 -4.07 32.31 -12.15
C MET A 312 -4.15 33.73 -11.62
N ARG A 313 -3.00 34.42 -11.57
CA ARG A 313 -2.91 35.83 -11.15
C ARG A 313 -3.83 36.75 -11.98
N GLU A 314 -3.87 36.54 -13.29
CA GLU A 314 -4.72 37.30 -14.23
C GLU A 314 -6.15 36.73 -14.37
N GLY A 315 -6.52 35.76 -13.52
CA GLY A 315 -7.76 35.00 -13.59
C GLY A 315 -8.83 35.34 -12.56
N GLY A 316 -8.48 36.07 -11.49
CA GLY A 316 -9.38 36.34 -10.36
C GLY A 316 -10.70 36.99 -10.80
N GLY A 317 -10.61 38.11 -11.52
CA GLY A 317 -11.74 38.87 -12.07
C GLY A 317 -12.41 38.25 -13.30
N ARG A 318 -11.97 37.06 -13.74
CA ARG A 318 -12.76 36.18 -14.63
C ARG A 318 -13.65 35.24 -13.80
N TYR A 319 -13.05 34.55 -12.83
CA TYR A 319 -13.75 33.60 -11.95
C TYR A 319 -14.89 34.24 -11.14
N ASP A 320 -14.65 35.44 -10.60
CA ASP A 320 -15.68 36.19 -9.86
C ASP A 320 -16.86 36.60 -10.76
N ARG A 321 -16.54 37.10 -11.97
CA ARG A 321 -17.48 37.63 -12.96
C ARG A 321 -18.40 36.57 -13.58
N THR A 322 -17.97 35.31 -13.68
CA THR A 322 -18.84 34.21 -14.11
C THR A 322 -19.88 33.81 -13.04
N GLY A 323 -19.77 34.40 -11.84
CA GLY A 323 -20.21 33.78 -10.61
C GLY A 323 -19.30 32.59 -10.26
N PRO A 324 -19.13 32.25 -8.97
CA PRO A 324 -18.42 31.06 -8.55
C PRO A 324 -19.28 29.82 -8.83
N GLN A 325 -19.37 29.41 -10.10
CA GLN A 325 -19.82 28.06 -10.42
C GLN A 325 -18.86 27.07 -9.75
N PRO A 326 -19.35 26.11 -8.94
CA PRO A 326 -18.51 25.09 -8.34
C PRO A 326 -17.62 24.45 -9.42
N ARG A 327 -16.30 24.41 -9.17
CA ARG A 327 -15.31 23.91 -10.15
C ARG A 327 -15.67 22.53 -10.69
N LYS A 328 -16.32 21.70 -9.86
CA LYS A 328 -16.92 20.41 -10.24
C LYS A 328 -18.00 20.52 -11.33
N LEU A 329 -18.98 21.43 -11.21
CA LEU A 329 -20.04 21.60 -12.23
C LEU A 329 -19.47 22.14 -13.55
N TRP A 330 -18.45 23.01 -13.48
CA TRP A 330 -17.72 23.43 -14.67
C TRP A 330 -16.95 22.26 -15.31
N LEU A 331 -16.28 21.42 -14.50
CA LEU A 331 -15.55 20.23 -14.97
C LEU A 331 -16.48 19.17 -15.57
N GLU A 332 -17.63 18.89 -14.95
CA GLU A 332 -18.65 17.98 -15.47
C GLU A 332 -19.16 18.45 -16.84
N LYS A 333 -19.48 19.75 -16.97
CA LYS A 333 -19.94 20.36 -18.23
C LYS A 333 -18.87 20.36 -19.33
N ARG A 334 -17.69 20.94 -19.06
CA ARG A 334 -16.62 21.08 -20.05
C ARG A 334 -15.89 19.78 -20.33
N GLY A 335 -15.83 18.87 -19.37
CA GLY A 335 -15.34 17.50 -19.58
C GLY A 335 -16.27 16.72 -20.49
N LEU A 336 -17.59 16.84 -20.32
CA LEU A 336 -18.55 16.23 -21.25
C LEU A 336 -18.44 16.81 -22.67
N ASP A 337 -18.23 18.12 -22.82
CA ASP A 337 -18.00 18.75 -24.13
C ASP A 337 -16.69 18.28 -24.78
N ALA A 338 -15.59 18.23 -24.01
CA ALA A 338 -14.29 17.75 -24.48
C ALA A 338 -14.31 16.25 -24.85
N ILE A 339 -14.94 15.41 -24.03
CA ILE A 339 -15.12 13.97 -24.31
C ILE A 339 -15.97 13.77 -25.56
N LYS A 340 -17.06 14.53 -25.76
CA LYS A 340 -17.85 14.46 -27.02
C LYS A 340 -17.00 14.78 -28.25
N LEU A 341 -16.06 15.72 -28.16
CA LEU A 341 -15.18 16.07 -29.28
C LEU A 341 -14.11 15.00 -29.52
N ALA A 342 -13.42 14.54 -28.46
CA ALA A 342 -12.40 13.48 -28.55
C ALA A 342 -12.98 12.11 -28.95
N MET A 343 -14.26 11.84 -28.62
CA MET A 343 -14.98 10.63 -29.03
C MET A 343 -15.77 10.80 -30.32
N HIS A 344 -15.65 11.93 -31.03
CA HIS A 344 -16.44 12.19 -32.24
C HIS A 344 -16.16 11.14 -33.32
N GLN A 345 -17.20 10.43 -33.77
CA GLN A 345 -17.14 9.29 -34.69
C GLN A 345 -16.30 8.07 -34.23
N ARG A 346 -15.83 8.05 -32.96
CA ARG A 346 -15.12 6.91 -32.37
C ARG A 346 -16.10 6.08 -31.54
N GLU A 347 -16.20 4.78 -31.80
CA GLU A 347 -16.86 3.83 -30.88
C GLU A 347 -15.84 3.23 -29.91
N PHE A 348 -16.27 2.90 -28.69
CA PHE A 348 -15.32 2.52 -27.63
C PHE A 348 -14.60 1.19 -27.90
N PHE A 349 -15.26 0.24 -28.56
CA PHE A 349 -14.80 -1.14 -28.70
C PHE A 349 -13.59 -1.33 -29.63
N ASP A 350 -13.22 -0.26 -30.33
CA ASP A 350 -12.06 -0.20 -31.21
C ASP A 350 -10.88 0.60 -30.59
N LEU A 351 -11.08 1.21 -29.42
CA LEU A 351 -10.06 2.04 -28.76
C LEU A 351 -8.99 1.18 -28.07
N SER A 352 -7.82 1.09 -28.69
CA SER A 352 -6.65 0.50 -28.06
C SER A 352 -6.17 1.30 -26.84
N ASN A 353 -5.30 0.69 -26.03
CA ASN A 353 -4.61 1.37 -24.93
C ASN A 353 -3.79 2.60 -25.40
N GLY A 354 -3.42 2.67 -26.68
CA GLY A 354 -2.74 3.84 -27.27
C GLY A 354 -3.72 4.97 -27.61
N GLU A 355 -4.92 4.65 -28.10
CA GLU A 355 -5.95 5.64 -28.42
C GLU A 355 -6.63 6.19 -27.18
N LEU A 356 -6.83 5.38 -26.13
CA LEU A 356 -7.31 5.87 -24.83
C LEU A 356 -6.35 6.90 -24.19
N ARG A 357 -5.04 6.76 -24.41
CA ARG A 357 -4.05 7.79 -24.01
C ARG A 357 -4.22 9.06 -24.84
N ARG A 358 -4.29 8.95 -26.17
CA ARG A 358 -4.55 10.10 -27.05
C ARG A 358 -5.85 10.84 -26.66
N ILE A 359 -6.91 10.13 -26.31
CA ILE A 359 -8.18 10.73 -25.85
C ILE A 359 -7.99 11.45 -24.51
N THR A 360 -7.23 10.87 -23.57
CA THR A 360 -6.85 11.53 -22.31
C THR A 360 -6.05 12.81 -22.56
N ASP A 361 -5.11 12.77 -23.48
CA ASP A 361 -4.26 13.91 -23.86
C ASP A 361 -5.08 15.00 -24.60
N GLU A 362 -5.94 14.61 -25.56
CA GLU A 362 -6.87 15.48 -26.29
C GLU A 362 -7.86 16.19 -25.33
N VAL A 363 -8.48 15.44 -24.40
CA VAL A 363 -9.40 15.98 -23.39
C VAL A 363 -8.67 16.89 -22.40
N GLY A 364 -7.47 16.50 -21.95
CA GLY A 364 -6.66 17.32 -21.04
C GLY A 364 -6.26 18.66 -21.66
N ALA A 365 -5.81 18.66 -22.92
CA ALA A 365 -5.45 19.88 -23.65
C ALA A 365 -6.67 20.80 -23.88
N MET A 366 -7.82 20.24 -24.24
CA MET A 366 -9.07 21.02 -24.39
C MET A 366 -9.51 21.64 -23.06
N LEU A 367 -9.53 20.87 -21.97
CA LEU A 367 -9.91 21.36 -20.66
C LEU A 367 -8.95 22.44 -20.14
N ALA A 368 -7.65 22.32 -20.39
CA ALA A 368 -6.68 23.36 -20.05
C ALA A 368 -6.98 24.68 -20.77
N ALA A 369 -7.23 24.64 -22.08
CA ALA A 369 -7.58 25.83 -22.87
C ALA A 369 -8.92 26.45 -22.42
N TYR A 370 -9.93 25.64 -22.11
CA TYR A 370 -11.21 26.15 -21.57
C TYR A 370 -11.04 26.76 -20.18
N ALA A 371 -10.24 26.15 -19.29
CA ALA A 371 -10.02 26.67 -17.94
C ALA A 371 -9.32 28.04 -17.96
N GLU A 372 -8.30 28.18 -18.81
CA GLU A 372 -7.51 29.40 -18.95
C GLU A 372 -8.37 30.55 -19.50
N THR A 373 -9.18 30.26 -20.52
CA THR A 373 -10.00 31.27 -21.21
C THR A 373 -11.24 31.65 -20.43
N GLU A 374 -12.05 30.69 -19.99
CA GLU A 374 -13.39 30.94 -19.41
C GLU A 374 -13.35 31.38 -17.95
N ILE A 375 -12.58 30.68 -17.11
CA ILE A 375 -12.60 30.84 -15.65
C ILE A 375 -11.26 31.33 -15.08
N GLY A 376 -10.26 31.62 -15.91
CA GLY A 376 -8.96 32.15 -15.46
C GLY A 376 -8.14 31.16 -14.62
N HIS A 377 -8.34 29.86 -14.82
CA HIS A 377 -7.60 28.82 -14.10
C HIS A 377 -6.60 28.12 -15.01
N ARG A 378 -5.42 27.83 -14.47
CA ARG A 378 -4.61 26.73 -14.99
C ARG A 378 -5.14 25.45 -14.35
N ILE A 379 -5.34 24.41 -15.14
CA ILE A 379 -5.57 23.06 -14.61
C ILE A 379 -4.44 22.13 -15.04
N ASP A 380 -4.11 21.17 -14.18
CA ASP A 380 -3.34 19.99 -14.56
C ASP A 380 -4.30 18.77 -14.46
N PRO A 381 -4.97 18.35 -15.56
CA PRO A 381 -6.02 17.32 -15.53
C PRO A 381 -5.48 15.90 -15.73
N VAL A 382 -5.86 14.99 -14.83
CA VAL A 382 -5.64 13.54 -14.91
C VAL A 382 -6.97 12.86 -15.24
N THR A 383 -7.24 12.66 -16.54
CA THR A 383 -8.37 11.82 -16.95
C THR A 383 -8.04 10.35 -16.66
N THR A 384 -8.66 9.78 -15.63
CA THR A 384 -8.56 8.34 -15.36
C THR A 384 -9.42 7.62 -16.39
N GLY A 385 -8.72 6.93 -17.31
CA GLY A 385 -9.31 6.39 -18.53
C GLY A 385 -10.53 5.49 -18.28
N ALA A 386 -11.54 5.63 -19.15
CA ALA A 386 -12.90 5.17 -18.93
C ALA A 386 -13.02 3.74 -18.37
N ASN A 387 -13.86 3.59 -17.35
CA ASN A 387 -13.98 2.36 -16.56
C ASN A 387 -14.91 1.36 -17.24
N LEU A 388 -14.33 0.44 -18.03
CA LEU A 388 -15.05 -0.56 -18.81
C LEU A 388 -14.55 -1.97 -18.51
N PRO A 389 -15.38 -2.85 -17.90
CA PRO A 389 -15.02 -4.23 -17.59
C PRO A 389 -14.54 -5.01 -18.81
N GLU A 390 -15.10 -4.72 -20.00
CA GLU A 390 -14.71 -5.40 -21.24
C GLU A 390 -13.22 -5.26 -21.57
N ARG A 391 -12.51 -4.28 -20.99
CA ARG A 391 -11.06 -4.14 -21.20
C ARG A 391 -10.26 -5.35 -20.75
N ARG A 392 -10.81 -6.22 -19.88
CA ARG A 392 -10.16 -7.50 -19.54
C ARG A 392 -9.89 -8.34 -20.79
N TRP A 393 -10.78 -8.34 -21.78
CA TRP A 393 -10.67 -9.20 -22.97
C TRP A 393 -9.53 -8.85 -23.94
N PHE A 394 -8.92 -7.67 -23.81
CA PHE A 394 -7.67 -7.35 -24.54
C PHE A 394 -6.43 -8.02 -23.93
N SER A 395 -6.52 -8.58 -22.72
CA SER A 395 -5.50 -9.43 -22.11
C SER A 395 -5.99 -10.89 -22.05
N THR A 396 -5.09 -11.81 -21.68
CA THR A 396 -5.39 -13.24 -21.61
C THR A 396 -6.22 -13.56 -20.35
N ASN A 397 -7.46 -14.02 -20.54
CA ASN A 397 -8.36 -14.46 -19.47
C ASN A 397 -8.54 -15.98 -19.54
N SER A 398 -8.64 -16.68 -18.40
CA SER A 398 -9.20 -18.05 -18.42
C SER A 398 -10.72 -17.95 -18.46
N VAL A 399 -11.35 -18.68 -19.38
CA VAL A 399 -12.79 -18.94 -19.36
C VAL A 399 -13.01 -20.42 -19.15
N ASP A 400 -13.77 -20.74 -18.11
CA ASP A 400 -13.99 -22.11 -17.66
C ASP A 400 -15.40 -22.58 -18.00
N VAL A 401 -15.49 -23.68 -18.74
CA VAL A 401 -16.71 -24.48 -18.90
C VAL A 401 -16.83 -25.39 -17.67
N PRO A 402 -17.85 -25.19 -16.81
CA PRO A 402 -18.05 -26.04 -15.65
C PRO A 402 -18.37 -27.48 -16.07
N LYS A 403 -18.12 -28.43 -15.16
CA LYS A 403 -18.41 -29.85 -15.33
C LYS A 403 -19.82 -30.06 -15.87
N ALA A 404 -19.93 -30.58 -17.10
CA ALA A 404 -21.18 -30.85 -17.77
C ALA A 404 -21.12 -32.22 -18.47
N ALA A 405 -22.27 -32.84 -18.66
CA ALA A 405 -22.39 -34.20 -19.19
C ALA A 405 -22.72 -34.16 -20.69
N TYR A 406 -21.86 -34.77 -21.52
CA TYR A 406 -21.94 -34.80 -22.97
C TYR A 406 -22.13 -36.24 -23.47
N TRP A 407 -22.88 -36.41 -24.55
CA TRP A 407 -23.15 -37.72 -25.15
C TRP A 407 -22.17 -38.05 -26.27
N THR A 408 -21.71 -39.29 -26.33
CA THR A 408 -21.00 -39.83 -27.51
C THR A 408 -21.95 -40.06 -28.68
N LYS A 409 -21.39 -40.33 -29.87
CA LYS A 409 -22.14 -40.73 -31.07
C LYS A 409 -23.20 -41.79 -30.76
N HIS A 410 -24.41 -41.59 -31.30
CA HIS A 410 -25.61 -42.40 -31.05
C HIS A 410 -26.12 -42.44 -29.59
N ASN A 411 -25.70 -41.52 -28.71
CA ASN A 411 -26.10 -41.43 -27.30
C ASN A 411 -25.78 -42.71 -26.48
N VAL A 412 -24.70 -43.42 -26.83
CA VAL A 412 -24.33 -44.70 -26.18
C VAL A 412 -23.70 -44.50 -24.81
N LEU A 413 -22.85 -43.48 -24.65
CA LEU A 413 -22.15 -43.17 -23.41
C LEU A 413 -22.34 -41.69 -23.07
N GLN A 414 -22.60 -41.40 -21.81
CA GLN A 414 -22.60 -40.05 -21.26
C GLN A 414 -21.28 -39.83 -20.49
N VAL A 415 -20.59 -38.73 -20.74
CA VAL A 415 -19.28 -38.40 -20.16
C VAL A 415 -19.29 -37.01 -19.56
N GLU A 416 -18.81 -36.87 -18.33
CA GLU A 416 -18.64 -35.56 -17.69
C GLU A 416 -17.30 -34.92 -18.09
N ILE A 417 -17.36 -33.74 -18.71
CA ILE A 417 -16.20 -32.99 -19.20
C ILE A 417 -16.23 -31.57 -18.62
N ALA A 418 -15.05 -31.09 -18.21
CA ALA A 418 -14.78 -29.69 -17.92
C ALA A 418 -13.63 -29.21 -18.84
N ALA A 419 -13.62 -27.93 -19.18
CA ALA A 419 -12.57 -27.36 -20.03
C ALA A 419 -12.29 -25.91 -19.63
N SER A 420 -11.01 -25.53 -19.61
CA SER A 420 -10.59 -24.13 -19.50
C SER A 420 -9.88 -23.71 -20.78
N ALA A 421 -10.07 -22.46 -21.21
CA ALA A 421 -9.37 -21.87 -22.34
C ALA A 421 -8.85 -20.47 -21.99
N GLN A 422 -7.60 -20.21 -22.31
CA GLN A 422 -6.99 -18.88 -22.27
C GLN A 422 -7.38 -18.11 -23.54
N VAL A 423 -8.08 -17.00 -23.37
CA VAL A 423 -8.72 -16.23 -24.45
C VAL A 423 -8.36 -14.75 -24.34
N SER A 424 -8.01 -14.14 -25.47
CA SER A 424 -7.89 -12.69 -25.65
C SER A 424 -8.36 -12.27 -27.04
N PHE A 425 -8.69 -11.00 -27.22
CA PHE A 425 -9.15 -10.43 -28.48
C PHE A 425 -8.32 -9.20 -28.85
N GLU A 426 -7.96 -9.05 -30.12
CA GLU A 426 -7.25 -7.84 -30.60
C GLU A 426 -8.19 -6.62 -30.63
N LYS A 427 -9.45 -6.84 -31.01
CA LYS A 427 -10.50 -5.81 -31.17
C LYS A 427 -11.85 -6.39 -30.76
N LEU A 428 -12.72 -5.57 -30.16
CA LEU A 428 -14.03 -6.02 -29.67
C LEU A 428 -15.19 -5.60 -30.58
N GLY A 429 -15.02 -4.63 -31.48
CA GLY A 429 -16.08 -4.11 -32.36
C GLY A 429 -16.86 -5.22 -33.11
N ALA A 430 -16.17 -6.03 -33.91
CA ALA A 430 -16.79 -7.10 -34.70
C ALA A 430 -17.42 -8.23 -33.85
N LEU A 431 -16.83 -8.56 -32.69
CA LEU A 431 -17.41 -9.51 -31.73
C LEU A 431 -18.74 -8.99 -31.16
N ILE A 432 -18.82 -7.67 -30.98
CA ILE A 432 -19.99 -7.00 -30.41
C ILE A 432 -21.07 -6.74 -31.46
N ASP A 433 -20.71 -6.43 -32.71
CA ASP A 433 -21.67 -6.47 -33.83
C ASP A 433 -22.31 -7.85 -33.99
N TYR A 434 -21.52 -8.93 -33.83
CA TYR A 434 -22.02 -10.31 -33.82
C TYR A 434 -22.95 -10.59 -32.62
N LEU A 435 -22.63 -10.09 -31.42
CA LEU A 435 -23.50 -10.19 -30.24
C LEU A 435 -24.80 -9.39 -30.40
N ASP A 436 -24.74 -8.18 -30.95
CA ASP A 436 -25.90 -7.31 -31.20
C ASP A 436 -26.86 -7.94 -32.23
N GLN A 437 -26.33 -8.67 -33.21
CA GLN A 437 -27.12 -9.38 -34.23
C GLN A 437 -27.75 -10.69 -33.72
N ARG A 438 -27.18 -11.34 -32.69
CA ARG A 438 -27.58 -12.70 -32.25
C ARG A 438 -28.16 -12.80 -30.84
N THR A 439 -27.98 -11.80 -29.99
CA THR A 439 -28.52 -11.81 -28.61
C THR A 439 -29.65 -10.80 -28.47
N THR A 440 -30.86 -11.27 -28.17
CA THR A 440 -31.96 -10.40 -27.76
C THR A 440 -31.54 -9.64 -26.50
N PRO A 441 -31.53 -8.29 -26.50
CA PRO A 441 -30.95 -7.53 -25.40
C PRO A 441 -31.79 -7.67 -24.12
N ARG A 442 -31.33 -8.50 -23.19
CA ARG A 442 -31.76 -8.44 -21.79
C ARG A 442 -31.32 -7.12 -21.19
N VAL A 443 -32.28 -6.37 -20.66
CA VAL A 443 -32.03 -5.07 -20.03
C VAL A 443 -31.13 -5.28 -18.81
N GLY A 444 -29.94 -4.67 -18.83
CA GLY A 444 -28.96 -4.72 -17.73
C GLY A 444 -27.78 -5.69 -17.89
N GLU A 445 -27.80 -6.63 -18.85
CA GLU A 445 -26.64 -7.50 -19.11
C GLU A 445 -25.57 -6.76 -19.95
N GLY A 446 -24.47 -6.35 -19.30
CA GLY A 446 -23.32 -5.70 -19.93
C GLY A 446 -22.56 -6.62 -20.91
N TYR A 447 -21.83 -6.03 -21.85
CA TYR A 447 -21.14 -6.78 -22.91
C TYR A 447 -20.10 -7.76 -22.35
N ASP A 448 -19.44 -7.42 -21.24
CA ASP A 448 -18.50 -8.31 -20.57
C ASP A 448 -19.09 -9.70 -20.25
N ALA A 449 -20.29 -9.74 -19.68
CA ALA A 449 -21.01 -10.99 -19.39
C ALA A 449 -21.50 -11.70 -20.66
N LYS A 450 -21.86 -10.94 -21.71
CA LYS A 450 -22.23 -11.50 -23.02
C LYS A 450 -21.03 -12.16 -23.72
N ILE A 451 -19.84 -11.55 -23.66
CA ILE A 451 -18.59 -12.10 -24.21
C ILE A 451 -18.24 -13.39 -23.47
N GLU A 452 -18.25 -13.39 -22.13
CA GLU A 452 -17.96 -14.60 -21.36
C GLU A 452 -18.96 -15.73 -21.67
N THR A 453 -20.25 -15.40 -21.79
CA THR A 453 -21.30 -16.35 -22.17
C THR A 453 -21.09 -16.88 -23.58
N LEU A 454 -20.71 -16.04 -24.55
CA LEU A 454 -20.42 -16.46 -25.92
C LEU A 454 -19.19 -17.37 -25.99
N VAL A 455 -18.08 -17.03 -25.33
CA VAL A 455 -16.89 -17.90 -25.26
C VAL A 455 -17.25 -19.25 -24.64
N ARG A 456 -17.96 -19.24 -23.49
CA ARG A 456 -18.36 -20.45 -22.76
C ARG A 456 -19.31 -21.34 -23.58
N THR A 457 -20.31 -20.77 -24.25
CA THR A 457 -21.26 -21.52 -25.10
C THR A 457 -20.63 -22.00 -26.41
N THR A 458 -19.64 -21.28 -26.95
CA THR A 458 -18.83 -21.70 -28.09
C THR A 458 -17.97 -22.92 -27.71
N MET A 459 -17.31 -22.89 -26.56
CA MET A 459 -16.58 -24.05 -26.01
C MET A 459 -17.50 -25.26 -25.77
N GLN A 460 -18.65 -25.05 -25.12
CA GLN A 460 -19.64 -26.13 -24.88
C GLN A 460 -20.16 -26.74 -26.18
N SER A 461 -20.41 -25.92 -27.20
CA SER A 461 -20.85 -26.40 -28.52
C SER A 461 -19.73 -27.20 -29.22
N ALA A 462 -18.48 -26.74 -29.16
CA ALA A 462 -17.33 -27.47 -29.69
C ALA A 462 -17.13 -28.84 -29.00
N ILE A 463 -17.29 -28.90 -27.68
CA ILE A 463 -17.21 -30.17 -26.92
C ILE A 463 -18.34 -31.11 -27.36
N ARG A 464 -19.59 -30.63 -27.40
CA ARG A 464 -20.76 -31.41 -27.82
C ARG A 464 -20.60 -31.96 -29.25
N GLU A 465 -20.33 -31.08 -30.22
CA GLU A 465 -20.18 -31.45 -31.63
C GLU A 465 -19.04 -32.46 -31.85
N THR A 466 -17.96 -32.37 -31.07
CA THR A 466 -16.85 -33.33 -31.12
C THR A 466 -17.25 -34.67 -30.50
N MET A 467 -17.94 -34.67 -29.36
CA MET A 467 -18.41 -35.89 -28.68
C MET A 467 -19.46 -36.64 -29.49
N GLU A 468 -20.40 -35.94 -30.13
CA GLU A 468 -21.40 -36.51 -31.05
C GLU A 468 -20.78 -37.21 -32.28
N GLN A 469 -19.53 -36.89 -32.62
CA GLN A 469 -18.74 -37.56 -33.68
C GLN A 469 -17.86 -38.71 -33.15
N ILE A 470 -17.66 -38.83 -31.84
CA ILE A 470 -16.78 -39.83 -31.23
C ILE A 470 -17.57 -41.11 -30.98
N GLU A 471 -17.10 -42.21 -31.56
CA GLU A 471 -17.55 -43.55 -31.21
C GLU A 471 -17.07 -43.90 -29.80
N TYR A 472 -17.95 -44.52 -29.00
CA TYR A 472 -17.71 -44.83 -27.59
C TYR A 472 -16.43 -45.66 -27.37
N SER A 473 -16.08 -46.57 -28.31
CA SER A 473 -14.84 -47.35 -28.32
C SER A 473 -13.60 -46.45 -28.39
N GLY A 474 -13.58 -45.53 -29.35
CA GLY A 474 -12.54 -44.51 -29.51
C GLY A 474 -12.42 -43.59 -28.27
N PHE A 475 -13.51 -43.34 -27.54
CA PHE A 475 -13.43 -42.65 -26.26
C PHE A 475 -12.60 -43.42 -25.22
N PHE A 476 -12.86 -44.72 -25.04
CA PHE A 476 -12.15 -45.54 -24.05
C PHE A 476 -10.69 -45.83 -24.43
N GLU A 477 -10.45 -46.18 -25.69
CA GLU A 477 -9.13 -46.60 -26.17
C GLU A 477 -8.18 -45.40 -26.37
N GLN A 478 -8.74 -44.24 -26.75
CA GLN A 478 -7.99 -43.11 -27.30
C GLN A 478 -8.27 -41.80 -26.54
N TRP A 479 -8.67 -41.83 -25.26
CA TRP A 479 -8.91 -40.58 -24.49
C TRP A 479 -7.70 -39.63 -24.50
N GLU A 480 -6.53 -40.12 -24.06
CA GLU A 480 -5.27 -39.39 -24.05
C GLU A 480 -4.18 -40.13 -24.82
N PRO A 481 -3.27 -39.40 -25.51
CA PRO A 481 -2.10 -39.99 -26.13
C PRO A 481 -1.08 -40.51 -25.08
N PRO A 482 -0.40 -41.64 -25.37
CA PRO A 482 0.73 -42.08 -24.57
C PRO A 482 1.88 -41.05 -24.65
N ALA A 483 2.77 -41.09 -23.66
CA ALA A 483 3.70 -39.99 -23.39
C ALA A 483 4.71 -39.73 -24.54
N ASP A 484 5.05 -40.77 -25.29
CA ASP A 484 5.89 -40.78 -26.49
C ASP A 484 5.22 -40.13 -27.71
N MET A 485 3.89 -40.19 -27.83
CA MET A 485 3.15 -39.63 -28.96
C MET A 485 2.78 -38.15 -28.80
N ARG A 486 2.82 -37.59 -27.58
CA ARG A 486 2.42 -36.18 -27.33
C ARG A 486 3.17 -35.17 -28.22
N ALA A 487 4.48 -35.30 -28.34
CA ALA A 487 5.29 -34.42 -29.19
C ALA A 487 5.00 -34.57 -30.70
N GLN A 488 4.50 -35.72 -31.16
CA GLN A 488 4.13 -35.94 -32.57
C GLN A 488 2.76 -35.34 -32.92
N ILE A 489 1.91 -35.17 -31.90
CA ILE A 489 0.57 -34.58 -32.00
C ILE A 489 0.66 -33.05 -32.05
N GLU A 490 1.54 -32.46 -31.24
CA GLU A 490 1.87 -31.03 -31.31
C GLU A 490 2.45 -30.64 -32.69
N ALA A 491 3.11 -31.59 -33.38
CA ALA A 491 3.57 -31.45 -34.76
C ALA A 491 2.48 -31.61 -35.83
N GLY A 492 1.19 -31.62 -35.46
CA GLY A 492 0.07 -31.48 -36.39
C GLY A 492 -0.28 -32.71 -37.24
N ARG A 493 0.25 -33.89 -36.90
CA ARG A 493 -0.20 -35.15 -37.52
C ARG A 493 -1.54 -35.59 -36.92
N GLY A 494 -2.47 -36.04 -37.77
CA GLY A 494 -3.87 -36.25 -37.43
C GLY A 494 -4.07 -37.10 -36.17
N THR A 495 -4.82 -36.55 -35.20
CA THR A 495 -5.04 -37.14 -33.89
C THR A 495 -6.18 -38.16 -33.90
N PRO A 496 -5.94 -39.46 -33.60
CA PRO A 496 -7.02 -40.34 -33.22
C PRO A 496 -7.62 -39.91 -31.86
N PHE A 497 -6.76 -39.39 -30.98
CA PHE A 497 -7.06 -39.15 -29.57
C PHE A 497 -8.13 -38.07 -29.30
N VAL A 498 -9.06 -38.39 -28.41
CA VAL A 498 -10.24 -37.57 -28.09
C VAL A 498 -9.88 -36.25 -27.43
N ARG A 499 -9.05 -36.23 -26.37
CA ARG A 499 -8.71 -34.99 -25.68
C ARG A 499 -8.08 -33.95 -26.63
N PRO A 500 -7.04 -34.28 -27.42
CA PRO A 500 -6.51 -33.37 -28.45
C PRO A 500 -7.52 -32.95 -29.52
N ARG A 501 -8.46 -33.82 -29.93
CA ARG A 501 -9.54 -33.44 -30.86
C ARG A 501 -10.46 -32.37 -30.26
N ILE A 502 -10.87 -32.52 -29.00
CA ILE A 502 -11.72 -31.53 -28.31
C ILE A 502 -10.94 -30.21 -28.11
N GLU A 503 -9.68 -30.27 -27.68
CA GLU A 503 -8.81 -29.08 -27.53
C GLU A 503 -8.63 -28.34 -28.86
N THR A 504 -8.48 -29.07 -29.97
CA THR A 504 -8.39 -28.51 -31.33
C THR A 504 -9.71 -27.90 -31.80
N ALA A 505 -10.84 -28.57 -31.56
CA ALA A 505 -12.17 -28.07 -31.91
C ALA A 505 -12.52 -26.78 -31.15
N ILE A 506 -12.18 -26.71 -29.85
CA ILE A 506 -12.31 -25.48 -29.04
C ILE A 506 -11.47 -24.34 -29.64
N ARG A 507 -10.18 -24.59 -29.94
CA ARG A 507 -9.30 -23.58 -30.58
C ARG A 507 -9.87 -23.09 -31.91
N ALA A 508 -10.40 -23.98 -32.75
CA ALA A 508 -10.99 -23.63 -34.03
C ALA A 508 -12.26 -22.78 -33.86
N ARG A 509 -13.23 -23.23 -33.07
CA ARG A 509 -14.50 -22.52 -32.83
C ARG A 509 -14.32 -21.16 -32.15
N LEU A 510 -13.35 -21.03 -31.23
CA LEU A 510 -13.03 -19.73 -30.64
C LEU A 510 -12.34 -18.78 -31.65
N LYS A 511 -11.53 -19.31 -32.57
CA LYS A 511 -10.94 -18.50 -33.65
C LYS A 511 -12.00 -18.00 -34.65
N GLU A 512 -13.10 -18.73 -34.86
CA GLU A 512 -14.23 -18.27 -35.69
C GLU A 512 -14.89 -16.98 -35.15
N ILE A 513 -14.90 -16.77 -33.83
CA ILE A 513 -15.37 -15.52 -33.20
C ILE A 513 -14.27 -14.46 -33.02
N GLY A 514 -13.11 -14.63 -33.67
CA GLY A 514 -12.00 -13.66 -33.64
C GLY A 514 -11.10 -13.74 -32.40
N ALA A 515 -11.21 -14.79 -31.59
CA ALA A 515 -10.34 -14.96 -30.41
C ALA A 515 -8.92 -15.39 -30.78
N SER A 516 -7.93 -14.80 -30.10
CA SER A 516 -6.62 -15.40 -29.90
C SER A 516 -6.72 -16.40 -28.73
N VAL A 517 -6.20 -17.61 -28.92
CA VAL A 517 -6.38 -18.73 -27.99
C VAL A 517 -5.02 -19.28 -27.54
N GLY A 518 -4.73 -19.16 -26.25
CA GLY A 518 -3.49 -19.59 -25.61
C GLY A 518 -3.50 -21.08 -25.25
N GLU A 519 -3.34 -21.42 -23.97
CA GLU A 519 -3.57 -22.78 -23.48
C GLU A 519 -5.06 -23.15 -23.53
N VAL A 520 -5.35 -24.42 -23.84
CA VAL A 520 -6.67 -25.04 -23.66
C VAL A 520 -6.45 -26.35 -22.93
N SER A 521 -7.09 -26.52 -21.77
CA SER A 521 -6.99 -27.71 -20.91
C SER A 521 -8.35 -28.38 -20.82
N VAL A 522 -8.53 -29.50 -21.54
CA VAL A 522 -9.72 -30.35 -21.44
C VAL A 522 -9.49 -31.45 -20.42
N ARG A 523 -10.45 -31.68 -19.52
CA ARG A 523 -10.41 -32.72 -18.48
C ARG A 523 -11.71 -33.51 -18.50
N ALA A 524 -11.62 -34.82 -18.73
CA ALA A 524 -12.68 -35.73 -18.29
C ALA A 524 -12.71 -35.71 -16.76
N VAL A 525 -13.91 -35.55 -16.20
CA VAL A 525 -14.15 -35.45 -14.74
C VAL A 525 -14.81 -36.73 -14.20
N ASP A 526 -15.08 -37.70 -15.08
CA ASP A 526 -15.57 -39.02 -14.70
C ASP A 526 -14.47 -39.82 -13.97
N THR A 527 -14.59 -39.88 -12.65
CA THR A 527 -13.69 -40.62 -11.76
C THR A 527 -14.02 -42.10 -11.64
N GLN A 528 -15.11 -42.59 -12.25
CA GLN A 528 -15.50 -44.01 -12.23
C GLN A 528 -14.91 -44.76 -13.43
N LEU A 529 -14.87 -44.12 -14.61
CA LEU A 529 -14.34 -44.73 -15.83
C LEU A 529 -12.81 -44.87 -15.85
N LYS A 530 -12.05 -43.98 -15.19
CA LYS A 530 -10.59 -44.11 -15.15
C LYS A 530 -10.12 -45.40 -14.42
N PRO A 531 -10.56 -45.70 -13.19
CA PRO A 531 -10.24 -46.97 -12.53
C PRO A 531 -10.69 -48.20 -13.33
N PHE A 532 -11.78 -48.09 -14.11
CA PHE A 532 -12.21 -49.14 -15.02
C PHE A 532 -11.20 -49.37 -16.16
N ILE A 533 -10.80 -48.31 -16.88
CA ILE A 533 -9.80 -48.38 -17.97
C ILE A 533 -8.45 -48.89 -17.46
N ASP A 534 -7.97 -48.36 -16.32
CA ASP A 534 -6.69 -48.77 -15.72
C ASP A 534 -6.73 -50.25 -15.27
N ARG A 535 -7.89 -50.73 -14.77
CA ARG A 535 -8.10 -52.14 -14.41
C ARG A 535 -8.22 -53.05 -15.64
N LEU A 536 -8.85 -52.62 -16.73
CA LEU A 536 -8.82 -53.37 -18.01
C LEU A 536 -7.39 -53.54 -18.53
N ARG A 537 -6.59 -52.46 -18.49
CA ARG A 537 -5.16 -52.50 -18.87
C ARG A 537 -4.31 -53.36 -17.95
N SER A 538 -4.73 -53.58 -16.69
CA SER A 538 -4.06 -54.49 -15.75
C SER A 538 -4.27 -55.98 -16.07
N PHE A 539 -5.30 -56.33 -16.85
CA PHE A 539 -5.53 -57.68 -17.35
C PHE A 539 -4.71 -57.97 -18.61
N GLN A 540 -3.38 -57.85 -18.47
CA GLN A 540 -2.43 -58.44 -19.41
C GLN A 540 -2.56 -59.98 -19.41
N THR A 541 -1.96 -60.61 -20.43
CA THR A 541 -1.93 -62.04 -20.74
C THR A 541 -2.33 -62.95 -19.57
N ILE A 542 -3.59 -63.40 -19.56
CA ILE A 542 -4.14 -64.26 -18.50
C ILE A 542 -3.82 -65.71 -18.84
N ILE A 543 -3.12 -66.40 -17.93
CA ILE A 543 -2.81 -67.82 -18.03
C ILE A 543 -3.76 -68.59 -17.12
N VAL A 544 -4.66 -69.38 -17.71
CA VAL A 544 -5.65 -70.19 -16.99
C VAL A 544 -5.18 -71.63 -16.93
N THR A 545 -4.82 -72.10 -15.74
CA THR A 545 -4.35 -73.48 -15.51
C THR A 545 -5.44 -74.38 -14.92
N GLY A 546 -5.31 -75.69 -15.16
CA GLY A 546 -6.16 -76.73 -14.57
C GLY A 546 -5.68 -78.14 -14.90
N MET A 547 -6.43 -79.15 -14.48
CA MET A 547 -6.17 -80.56 -14.77
C MET A 547 -7.33 -81.16 -15.56
N VAL A 548 -7.03 -82.10 -16.47
CA VAL A 548 -8.03 -82.80 -17.27
C VAL A 548 -7.73 -84.29 -17.41
N PHE A 549 -8.80 -85.09 -17.51
CA PHE A 549 -8.76 -86.52 -17.79
C PHE A 549 -9.28 -86.75 -19.22
N PRO A 550 -8.48 -87.32 -20.15
CA PRO A 550 -8.90 -87.54 -21.53
C PRO A 550 -9.94 -88.65 -21.66
N LYS A 551 -10.83 -88.49 -22.65
CA LYS A 551 -11.91 -89.42 -22.93
C LYS A 551 -11.37 -90.76 -23.45
N GLY A 552 -11.53 -91.82 -22.66
CA GLY A 552 -11.22 -93.20 -23.06
C GLY A 552 -10.18 -93.92 -22.21
N ALA A 553 -9.56 -93.24 -21.23
CA ALA A 553 -8.56 -93.80 -20.32
C ALA A 553 -9.12 -94.89 -19.36
N LYS A 554 -9.32 -96.11 -19.88
CA LYS A 554 -10.06 -97.21 -19.20
C LYS A 554 -9.24 -98.10 -18.25
N SER A 555 -7.95 -97.86 -18.07
CA SER A 555 -7.06 -98.73 -17.24
C SER A 555 -6.21 -97.98 -16.22
N ARG A 556 -5.75 -96.76 -16.54
CA ARG A 556 -5.26 -95.75 -15.58
C ARG A 556 -5.70 -94.37 -16.08
N PRO A 557 -6.18 -93.47 -15.21
CA PRO A 557 -6.44 -92.08 -15.60
C PRO A 557 -5.10 -91.34 -15.76
N GLU A 558 -4.72 -91.03 -17.00
CA GLU A 558 -3.62 -90.10 -17.26
C GLU A 558 -4.12 -88.66 -17.01
N GLU A 559 -3.82 -88.13 -15.83
CA GLU A 559 -4.12 -86.74 -15.51
C GLU A 559 -3.13 -85.83 -16.26
N ARG A 560 -3.67 -84.94 -17.11
CA ARG A 560 -2.90 -83.97 -17.89
C ARG A 560 -3.16 -82.57 -17.34
N ALA A 561 -2.09 -81.84 -17.04
CA ALA A 561 -2.15 -80.43 -16.70
C ALA A 561 -2.28 -79.61 -17.98
N TYR A 562 -3.16 -78.61 -18.00
CA TYR A 562 -3.29 -77.67 -19.11
C TYR A 562 -3.07 -76.23 -18.68
N ALA A 563 -2.59 -75.40 -19.61
CA ALA A 563 -2.46 -73.95 -19.46
C ALA A 563 -2.98 -73.26 -20.72
N ILE A 564 -3.99 -72.40 -20.59
CA ILE A 564 -4.56 -71.59 -21.67
C ILE A 564 -4.08 -70.15 -21.49
N THR A 565 -3.28 -69.67 -22.43
CA THR A 565 -2.74 -68.31 -22.47
C THR A 565 -3.62 -67.44 -23.36
N MET A 566 -4.26 -66.44 -22.76
CA MET A 566 -5.18 -65.52 -23.43
C MET A 566 -4.48 -64.21 -23.78
N GLY A 567 -4.64 -63.74 -25.01
CA GLY A 567 -4.08 -62.47 -25.47
C GLY A 567 -4.91 -61.25 -25.07
N SER A 568 -4.66 -60.13 -25.75
CA SER A 568 -5.28 -58.83 -25.45
C SER A 568 -6.82 -58.88 -25.46
N LEU A 569 -7.43 -58.58 -24.30
CA LEU A 569 -8.86 -58.39 -24.14
C LEU A 569 -9.35 -57.19 -24.97
N SER A 570 -10.32 -57.42 -25.86
CA SER A 570 -11.03 -56.39 -26.63
C SER A 570 -12.49 -56.31 -26.18
N LEU A 571 -13.01 -55.11 -25.96
CA LEU A 571 -14.38 -54.88 -25.49
C LEU A 571 -15.36 -54.84 -26.68
N GLN A 572 -16.42 -55.66 -26.66
CA GLN A 572 -17.47 -55.62 -27.69
C GLN A 572 -18.51 -54.52 -27.42
N PRO A 573 -19.15 -53.94 -28.46
CA PRO A 573 -20.16 -52.89 -28.32
C PRO A 573 -21.29 -53.28 -27.37
N ASP A 574 -21.92 -54.42 -27.61
CA ASP A 574 -23.11 -54.87 -26.88
C ASP A 574 -22.76 -55.30 -25.43
N GLY A 575 -21.50 -55.65 -25.20
CA GLY A 575 -20.99 -56.07 -23.89
C GLY A 575 -20.86 -54.94 -22.87
N VAL A 576 -20.71 -53.68 -23.31
CA VAL A 576 -20.53 -52.53 -22.41
C VAL A 576 -21.75 -52.36 -21.49
N ALA A 577 -22.97 -52.51 -22.04
CA ALA A 577 -24.21 -52.44 -21.27
C ALA A 577 -24.27 -53.53 -20.18
N THR A 578 -23.85 -54.76 -20.51
CA THR A 578 -23.77 -55.87 -19.55
C THR A 578 -22.77 -55.60 -18.42
N ILE A 579 -21.61 -55.01 -18.72
CA ILE A 579 -20.61 -54.66 -17.70
C ILE A 579 -21.13 -53.55 -16.78
N LEU A 580 -21.75 -52.50 -17.35
CA LEU A 580 -22.33 -51.41 -16.56
C LEU A 580 -23.48 -51.87 -15.67
N GLN A 581 -24.26 -52.87 -16.10
CA GLN A 581 -25.30 -53.52 -15.28
C GLN A 581 -24.73 -54.43 -14.19
N ASN A 582 -23.68 -55.22 -14.50
CA ASN A 582 -23.07 -56.16 -13.55
C ASN A 582 -22.13 -55.49 -12.52
N GLY A 583 -21.60 -54.31 -12.84
CA GLY A 583 -20.79 -53.48 -11.96
C GLY A 583 -19.33 -53.93 -11.79
N LEU A 584 -18.50 -53.01 -11.30
CA LEU A 584 -17.05 -53.18 -11.10
C LEU A 584 -16.65 -54.39 -10.23
N GLY A 585 -17.56 -54.88 -9.37
CA GLY A 585 -17.30 -56.01 -8.47
C GLY A 585 -17.13 -57.36 -9.18
N ALA A 586 -17.84 -57.57 -10.29
CA ALA A 586 -17.80 -58.84 -11.04
C ALA A 586 -16.50 -59.05 -11.84
N LEU A 587 -15.74 -57.98 -12.07
CA LEU A 587 -14.61 -57.95 -13.00
C LEU A 587 -13.29 -58.19 -12.27
N THR A 588 -13.10 -59.43 -11.78
CA THR A 588 -11.86 -59.88 -11.12
C THR A 588 -11.09 -60.89 -11.99
N ARG A 589 -9.79 -61.05 -11.73
CA ARG A 589 -8.95 -62.06 -12.39
C ARG A 589 -9.48 -63.47 -12.13
N GLU A 590 -9.78 -63.80 -10.88
CA GLU A 590 -10.33 -65.09 -10.43
C GLU A 590 -11.68 -65.40 -11.11
N SER A 591 -12.55 -64.40 -11.28
CA SER A 591 -13.84 -64.54 -11.97
C SER A 591 -13.66 -64.87 -13.45
N MET A 592 -12.70 -64.24 -14.13
CA MET A 592 -12.40 -64.53 -15.54
C MET A 592 -11.71 -65.89 -15.72
N GLU A 593 -10.69 -66.20 -14.90
CA GLU A 593 -10.04 -67.51 -14.89
C GLU A 593 -11.04 -68.63 -14.60
N GLY A 594 -11.98 -68.41 -13.66
CA GLY A 594 -13.06 -69.34 -13.33
C GLY A 594 -14.05 -69.56 -14.49
N VAL A 595 -14.48 -68.50 -15.18
CA VAL A 595 -15.36 -68.63 -16.37
C VAL A 595 -14.65 -69.33 -17.52
N VAL A 596 -13.37 -69.04 -17.77
CA VAL A 596 -12.58 -69.72 -18.81
C VAL A 596 -12.38 -71.18 -18.46
N ARG A 597 -12.03 -71.51 -17.21
CA ARG A 597 -11.93 -72.89 -16.70
C ARG A 597 -13.26 -73.64 -16.88
N ASN A 598 -14.38 -73.05 -16.46
CA ASN A 598 -15.71 -73.64 -16.59
C ASN A 598 -16.16 -73.83 -18.06
N ALA A 599 -15.66 -73.03 -18.99
CA ALA A 599 -15.94 -73.17 -20.43
C ALA A 599 -14.99 -74.17 -21.12
N ALA A 600 -13.72 -74.20 -20.72
CA ALA A 600 -12.68 -75.03 -21.32
C ALA A 600 -12.72 -76.49 -20.83
N GLU A 601 -12.88 -76.73 -19.53
CA GLU A 601 -12.85 -78.09 -18.97
C GLU A 601 -13.87 -79.05 -19.62
N PRO A 602 -15.15 -78.67 -19.86
CA PRO A 602 -16.10 -79.57 -20.52
C PRO A 602 -15.70 -79.92 -21.95
N CYS A 603 -15.01 -79.02 -22.66
CA CYS A 603 -14.48 -79.28 -23.99
C CYS A 603 -13.30 -80.27 -23.92
N LEU A 604 -12.27 -79.94 -23.12
CA LEU A 604 -11.07 -80.76 -22.93
C LEU A 604 -11.39 -82.17 -22.39
N LYS A 605 -12.43 -82.32 -21.54
CA LYS A 605 -12.90 -83.62 -21.01
C LYS A 605 -13.59 -84.51 -22.06
N THR A 606 -13.95 -83.97 -23.23
CA THR A 606 -14.55 -84.74 -24.33
C THR A 606 -13.56 -85.12 -25.44
N MET A 607 -12.37 -84.54 -25.42
CA MET A 607 -11.24 -84.84 -26.29
C MET A 607 -10.53 -86.14 -25.87
N THR A 608 -9.93 -86.84 -26.84
CA THR A 608 -9.04 -87.98 -26.62
C THR A 608 -7.60 -87.50 -26.34
N SER A 609 -6.72 -88.40 -25.89
CA SER A 609 -5.32 -88.04 -25.64
C SER A 609 -4.62 -87.45 -26.87
N ALA A 610 -4.89 -87.99 -28.07
CA ALA A 610 -4.29 -87.50 -29.31
C ALA A 610 -4.78 -86.09 -29.70
N ASP A 611 -6.05 -85.78 -29.43
CA ASP A 611 -6.62 -84.45 -29.68
C ASP A 611 -6.02 -83.41 -28.71
N LEU A 612 -5.66 -83.83 -27.49
CA LEU A 612 -4.94 -83.01 -26.51
C LEU A 612 -3.46 -82.84 -26.87
N ASP A 613 -2.79 -83.88 -27.39
CA ASP A 613 -1.42 -83.78 -27.90
C ASP A 613 -1.35 -82.81 -29.10
N ALA A 614 -2.34 -82.84 -29.99
CA ALA A 614 -2.48 -81.91 -31.11
C ALA A 614 -2.74 -80.44 -30.70
N LEU A 615 -3.21 -80.17 -29.47
CA LEU A 615 -3.31 -78.81 -28.94
C LEU A 615 -1.93 -78.25 -28.52
N ASP A 616 -1.09 -79.07 -27.87
CA ASP A 616 0.26 -78.67 -27.41
C ASP A 616 1.22 -78.42 -28.58
N GLU A 617 1.12 -79.24 -29.64
CA GLU A 617 1.84 -79.01 -30.90
C GLU A 617 1.37 -77.73 -31.62
N ALA A 618 0.04 -77.52 -31.74
CA ALA A 618 -0.52 -76.34 -32.39
C ALA A 618 -0.16 -75.03 -31.67
N GLY A 619 -0.06 -75.06 -30.34
CA GLY A 619 0.40 -73.94 -29.52
C GLY A 619 1.90 -73.62 -29.64
N SER A 620 2.67 -74.38 -30.42
CA SER A 620 4.13 -74.30 -30.44
C SER A 620 4.74 -73.88 -31.78
N GLY A 621 3.94 -73.74 -32.84
CA GLY A 621 4.39 -73.20 -34.13
C GLY A 621 3.23 -72.73 -35.00
N GLY A 622 3.29 -71.49 -35.50
CA GLY A 622 2.22 -70.81 -36.25
C GLY A 622 1.97 -71.33 -37.67
N GLY A 623 1.77 -72.65 -37.83
CA GLY A 623 1.72 -73.37 -39.11
C GLY A 623 0.37 -73.95 -39.50
N ARG A 624 -0.59 -74.08 -38.57
CA ARG A 624 -2.03 -74.36 -38.77
C ARG A 624 -2.71 -74.41 -37.40
N MET A 625 -3.81 -73.67 -37.21
CA MET A 625 -4.71 -73.94 -36.07
C MET A 625 -5.35 -75.31 -36.27
N SER A 626 -5.34 -76.16 -35.23
CA SER A 626 -6.12 -77.39 -35.21
C SER A 626 -7.62 -77.08 -35.08
N ALA A 627 -8.49 -77.99 -35.49
CA ALA A 627 -9.94 -77.80 -35.37
C ALA A 627 -10.36 -77.74 -33.89
N GLU A 628 -9.59 -78.45 -33.06
CA GLU A 628 -9.64 -78.55 -31.61
C GLU A 628 -9.33 -77.19 -30.97
N PHE A 629 -8.27 -76.50 -31.43
CA PHE A 629 -7.92 -75.16 -30.98
C PHE A 629 -9.00 -74.14 -31.34
N GLY A 630 -9.46 -74.12 -32.60
CA GLY A 630 -10.52 -73.20 -33.04
C GLY A 630 -11.86 -73.44 -32.33
N THR A 631 -12.16 -74.69 -31.98
CA THR A 631 -13.35 -75.05 -31.16
C THR A 631 -13.21 -74.50 -29.73
N LEU A 632 -12.05 -74.72 -29.09
CA LEU A 632 -11.78 -74.23 -27.74
C LEU A 632 -11.79 -72.69 -27.67
N GLU A 633 -11.15 -72.01 -28.64
CA GLU A 633 -11.19 -70.55 -28.76
C GLU A 633 -12.63 -70.03 -28.91
N THR A 634 -13.43 -70.63 -29.79
CA THR A 634 -14.84 -70.25 -30.00
C THR A 634 -15.66 -70.38 -28.71
N ILE A 635 -15.44 -71.45 -27.94
CA ILE A 635 -16.12 -71.70 -26.66
C ILE A 635 -15.70 -70.69 -25.59
N VAL A 636 -14.39 -70.46 -25.41
CA VAL A 636 -13.85 -69.51 -24.41
C VAL A 636 -14.23 -68.07 -24.75
N ARG A 637 -14.04 -67.64 -26.01
CA ARG A 637 -14.47 -66.32 -26.50
C ARG A 637 -15.97 -66.11 -26.33
N GLY A 638 -16.78 -67.12 -26.65
CA GLY A 638 -18.23 -67.07 -26.43
C GLY A 638 -18.63 -66.97 -24.96
N ALA A 639 -17.88 -67.62 -24.06
CA ALA A 639 -18.12 -67.54 -22.61
C ALA A 639 -17.74 -66.17 -22.03
N LEU A 640 -16.58 -65.63 -22.39
CA LEU A 640 -16.15 -64.30 -21.94
C LEU A 640 -17.06 -63.19 -22.48
N LEU A 641 -17.51 -63.30 -23.73
CA LEU A 641 -18.45 -62.34 -24.33
C LEU A 641 -19.79 -62.31 -23.58
N ARG A 642 -20.36 -63.48 -23.27
CA ARG A 642 -21.65 -63.57 -22.55
C ARG A 642 -21.59 -63.13 -21.09
N ASN A 643 -20.49 -63.38 -20.38
CA ASN A 643 -20.40 -63.07 -18.94
C ASN A 643 -19.84 -61.66 -18.67
N PHE A 644 -18.92 -61.18 -19.52
CA PHE A 644 -18.13 -59.97 -19.27
C PHE A 644 -18.02 -59.04 -20.48
N GLY A 645 -18.65 -59.32 -21.62
CA GLY A 645 -18.63 -58.42 -22.78
C GLY A 645 -17.32 -58.40 -23.58
N PHE A 646 -16.33 -59.23 -23.25
CA PHE A 646 -15.03 -59.24 -23.94
C PHE A 646 -14.95 -60.28 -25.06
N VAL A 647 -14.23 -59.91 -26.12
CA VAL A 647 -13.62 -60.83 -27.08
C VAL A 647 -12.15 -60.99 -26.74
N VAL A 648 -11.68 -62.23 -26.82
CA VAL A 648 -10.31 -62.66 -26.58
C VAL A 648 -9.89 -63.56 -27.74
N THR A 649 -8.62 -63.47 -28.12
CA THR A 649 -7.91 -64.47 -28.92
C THR A 649 -7.08 -65.37 -28.00
N LEU A 650 -7.04 -66.67 -28.26
CA LEU A 650 -6.10 -67.55 -27.56
C LEU A 650 -4.72 -67.43 -28.19
N GLU A 651 -3.69 -67.13 -27.39
CA GLU A 651 -2.30 -67.04 -27.85
C GLU A 651 -1.60 -68.40 -27.82
N ARG A 652 -1.86 -69.20 -26.77
CA ARG A 652 -1.28 -70.53 -26.61
C ARG A 652 -2.19 -71.44 -25.80
N VAL A 653 -2.14 -72.73 -26.09
CA VAL A 653 -2.65 -73.80 -25.23
C VAL A 653 -1.51 -74.80 -25.06
N GLU A 654 -1.14 -75.10 -23.82
CA GLU A 654 -0.19 -76.17 -23.47
C GLU A 654 -0.96 -77.28 -22.74
N VAL A 655 -0.66 -78.55 -23.03
CA VAL A 655 -1.28 -79.72 -22.38
C VAL A 655 -0.22 -80.79 -22.10
N LYS A 656 0.24 -80.88 -20.85
CA LYS A 656 1.37 -81.71 -20.41
C LYS A 656 0.92 -82.85 -19.51
N THR A 657 1.55 -84.02 -19.63
CA THR A 657 1.47 -85.07 -18.60
C THR A 657 2.08 -84.55 -17.29
N SER A 658 1.41 -84.77 -16.15
CA SER A 658 1.90 -84.25 -14.86
C SER A 658 3.17 -84.98 -14.38
N GLU A 659 4.05 -84.27 -13.67
CA GLU A 659 5.31 -84.86 -13.16
C GLU A 659 5.06 -85.98 -12.14
N LEU A 660 3.89 -85.98 -11.48
CA LEU A 660 3.43 -87.07 -10.62
C LEU A 660 3.25 -88.40 -11.37
N ALA A 661 2.91 -88.37 -12.67
CA ALA A 661 2.82 -89.57 -13.49
C ALA A 661 4.21 -90.13 -13.90
N LEU A 662 5.24 -89.27 -13.94
CA LEU A 662 6.63 -89.66 -14.19
C LEU A 662 7.29 -90.25 -12.92
N LEU A 663 7.04 -89.64 -11.76
CA LEU A 663 7.56 -90.11 -10.46
C LEU A 663 7.08 -91.51 -10.06
N GLY A 664 5.96 -91.98 -10.60
CA GLY A 664 5.36 -93.27 -10.24
C GLY A 664 5.91 -94.50 -10.99
N ARG A 665 7.00 -94.40 -11.77
CA ARG A 665 7.41 -95.46 -12.71
C ARG A 665 8.80 -96.07 -12.52
N ASP A 666 9.72 -95.42 -11.82
CA ASP A 666 11.11 -95.88 -11.67
C ASP A 666 11.65 -95.76 -10.24
N VAL A 667 12.72 -96.52 -9.97
CA VAL A 667 13.59 -96.46 -8.77
C VAL A 667 13.01 -97.03 -7.46
N HIS A 668 13.03 -98.36 -7.37
CA HIS A 668 13.59 -99.00 -6.17
C HIS A 668 15.14 -98.90 -6.25
N SER A 669 15.82 -98.95 -5.09
CA SER A 669 17.27 -98.74 -4.87
C SER A 669 17.78 -97.29 -4.97
N GLU A 670 18.92 -96.98 -4.32
CA GLU A 670 19.56 -95.65 -4.25
C GLU A 670 18.74 -94.50 -3.58
N SER A 671 18.39 -94.66 -2.30
CA SER A 671 17.60 -93.69 -1.52
C SER A 671 18.31 -93.09 -0.29
N TYR A 672 19.61 -92.76 -0.39
CA TYR A 672 20.34 -92.08 0.70
C TYR A 672 21.08 -90.81 0.27
N ASP A 673 21.98 -90.87 -0.72
CA ASP A 673 22.77 -89.69 -1.13
C ASP A 673 21.93 -88.56 -1.79
N ARG A 674 20.74 -88.88 -2.30
CA ARG A 674 19.82 -87.87 -2.87
C ARG A 674 19.11 -87.05 -1.79
N LEU A 675 18.74 -87.67 -0.66
CA LEU A 675 18.18 -86.97 0.51
C LEU A 675 19.19 -86.00 1.13
N ARG A 676 20.48 -86.34 1.09
CA ARG A 676 21.55 -85.48 1.58
C ARG A 676 21.63 -84.15 0.83
N ARG A 677 21.46 -84.15 -0.50
CA ARG A 677 21.48 -82.92 -1.33
C ARG A 677 20.28 -82.02 -1.08
N ILE A 678 19.09 -82.60 -0.89
CA ILE A 678 17.87 -81.84 -0.53
C ILE A 678 18.06 -81.09 0.81
N TYR A 679 18.89 -81.63 1.72
CA TYR A 679 19.24 -80.97 2.98
C TYR A 679 20.25 -79.81 2.83
N ASP A 680 21.02 -79.78 1.74
CA ASP A 680 21.94 -78.68 1.42
C ASP A 680 21.21 -77.53 0.67
N ASP A 681 20.18 -77.83 -0.15
CA ASP A 681 19.36 -76.81 -0.86
C ASP A 681 18.61 -75.85 0.10
N ASP A 682 18.28 -76.31 1.31
CA ASP A 682 17.63 -75.47 2.34
C ASP A 682 18.56 -74.34 2.86
N ARG A 683 19.88 -74.42 2.64
CA ARG A 683 20.77 -73.26 2.79
C ARG A 683 20.68 -72.30 1.59
N TYR A 684 20.65 -72.83 0.37
CA TYR A 684 20.64 -72.02 -0.85
C TYR A 684 19.41 -71.12 -0.93
N ASN A 685 18.22 -71.64 -0.60
CA ASN A 685 17.00 -70.84 -0.52
C ASN A 685 17.06 -69.76 0.57
N LYS A 686 17.63 -70.06 1.74
CA LYS A 686 17.76 -69.09 2.84
C LYS A 686 18.73 -67.96 2.54
N ASP A 687 19.77 -68.21 1.75
CA ASP A 687 20.69 -67.15 1.30
C ASP A 687 20.13 -66.35 0.11
N LEU A 688 19.31 -66.97 -0.76
CA LEU A 688 18.51 -66.26 -1.77
C LEU A 688 17.49 -65.29 -1.15
N ASP A 689 16.71 -65.74 -0.16
CA ASP A 689 15.76 -64.87 0.57
C ASP A 689 16.48 -63.72 1.29
N ARG A 690 17.65 -63.98 1.89
CA ARG A 690 18.50 -62.94 2.49
C ARG A 690 19.00 -61.93 1.46
N GLU A 691 19.39 -62.37 0.27
CA GLU A 691 19.81 -61.45 -0.79
C GLU A 691 18.63 -60.63 -1.34
N PHE A 692 17.45 -61.23 -1.45
CA PHE A 692 16.23 -60.53 -1.88
C PHE A 692 15.78 -59.49 -0.83
N GLU A 693 15.79 -59.84 0.46
CA GLU A 693 15.57 -58.89 1.55
C GLU A 693 16.63 -57.77 1.57
N ARG A 694 17.90 -58.11 1.35
CA ARG A 694 18.99 -57.12 1.27
C ARG A 694 18.75 -56.13 0.14
N ARG A 695 18.54 -56.59 -1.10
CA ARG A 695 18.27 -55.73 -2.27
C ARG A 695 17.02 -54.87 -2.07
N ARG A 696 15.98 -55.39 -1.39
CA ARG A 696 14.78 -54.62 -1.01
C ARG A 696 15.08 -53.55 0.04
N ARG A 697 15.91 -53.84 1.05
CA ARG A 697 16.37 -52.83 2.04
C ARG A 697 17.26 -51.76 1.41
N GLU A 698 18.12 -52.14 0.46
CA GLU A 698 18.97 -51.21 -0.31
C GLU A 698 18.09 -50.25 -1.12
N SER A 699 17.16 -50.76 -1.94
CA SER A 699 16.24 -49.94 -2.73
C SER A 699 15.30 -49.05 -1.88
N LEU A 700 14.79 -49.54 -0.75
CA LEU A 700 14.02 -48.71 0.20
C LEU A 700 14.88 -47.61 0.85
N THR A 701 16.19 -47.83 0.99
CA THR A 701 17.11 -46.80 1.50
C THR A 701 17.32 -45.70 0.46
N GLU A 702 17.54 -46.07 -0.82
CA GLU A 702 17.66 -45.13 -1.94
C GLU A 702 16.38 -44.30 -2.13
N GLN A 703 15.21 -44.93 -2.04
CA GLN A 703 13.91 -44.24 -2.15
C GLN A 703 13.69 -43.24 -1.00
N LEU A 704 14.01 -43.61 0.24
CA LEU A 704 13.95 -42.70 1.38
C LEU A 704 14.94 -41.55 1.24
N GLU A 705 16.18 -41.82 0.82
CA GLU A 705 17.20 -40.78 0.60
C GLU A 705 16.79 -39.81 -0.52
N HIS A 706 16.18 -40.30 -1.59
CA HIS A 706 15.61 -39.47 -2.65
C HIS A 706 14.50 -38.56 -2.10
N LEU A 707 13.54 -39.10 -1.32
CA LEU A 707 12.45 -38.32 -0.73
C LEU A 707 12.94 -37.30 0.31
N TYR A 708 13.91 -37.66 1.17
CA TYR A 708 14.52 -36.71 2.11
C TYR A 708 15.24 -35.58 1.39
N ASN A 709 15.94 -35.85 0.28
CA ASN A 709 16.58 -34.81 -0.52
C ASN A 709 15.53 -33.89 -1.19
N LEU A 710 14.44 -34.46 -1.74
CA LEU A 710 13.30 -33.71 -2.28
C LEU A 710 12.63 -32.80 -1.22
N ARG A 711 12.49 -33.32 0.00
CA ARG A 711 11.96 -32.58 1.15
C ARG A 711 12.88 -31.43 1.58
N ARG A 712 14.20 -31.63 1.44
CA ARG A 712 15.25 -30.65 1.79
C ARG A 712 15.47 -29.58 0.72
N SER A 713 15.16 -29.85 -0.56
CA SER A 713 15.23 -28.86 -1.65
C SER A 713 14.02 -27.93 -1.72
N ASN A 714 12.85 -28.36 -1.25
CA ASN A 714 11.62 -27.56 -1.31
C ASN A 714 11.60 -26.43 -0.27
N ARG A 715 12.04 -25.23 -0.67
CA ARG A 715 11.65 -23.98 0.00
C ARG A 715 10.14 -23.78 -0.15
N MET A 716 9.40 -23.86 0.95
CA MET A 716 7.94 -23.73 0.95
C MET A 716 7.55 -22.25 0.71
N VAL A 717 6.74 -22.00 -0.32
CA VAL A 717 6.27 -20.64 -0.69
C VAL A 717 4.75 -20.57 -0.80
N THR A 718 4.05 -21.69 -0.99
CA THR A 718 2.61 -21.75 -1.25
C THR A 718 1.88 -22.89 -0.50
N ASP A 719 0.56 -22.77 -0.36
CA ASP A 719 -0.34 -23.83 0.17
C ASP A 719 -0.43 -25.09 -0.74
N SER A 720 0.14 -25.04 -1.94
CA SER A 720 0.34 -26.21 -2.79
C SER A 720 1.53 -27.01 -2.30
N ASP A 721 2.67 -26.32 -2.06
CA ASP A 721 3.90 -26.91 -1.53
C ASP A 721 3.67 -27.55 -0.16
N ILE A 722 2.86 -26.94 0.71
CA ILE A 722 2.50 -27.49 2.02
C ILE A 722 1.71 -28.81 1.90
N ARG A 723 0.88 -28.97 0.86
CA ARG A 723 0.14 -30.23 0.61
C ARG A 723 1.03 -31.30 0.01
N SER A 724 1.87 -30.97 -0.98
CA SER A 724 2.86 -31.89 -1.52
C SER A 724 3.89 -32.31 -0.47
N ALA A 725 4.31 -31.40 0.41
CA ALA A 725 5.16 -31.68 1.57
C ALA A 725 4.53 -32.72 2.50
N ARG A 726 3.25 -32.57 2.86
CA ARG A 726 2.53 -33.57 3.70
C ARG A 726 2.44 -34.94 3.03
N GLN A 727 2.28 -35.01 1.71
CA GLN A 727 2.29 -36.28 0.97
C GLN A 727 3.68 -36.94 0.96
N ILE A 728 4.74 -36.14 0.81
CA ILE A 728 6.13 -36.61 0.93
C ILE A 728 6.40 -37.11 2.36
N ASP A 729 5.98 -36.38 3.38
CA ASP A 729 6.15 -36.77 4.80
C ASP A 729 5.43 -38.10 5.10
N GLN A 730 4.20 -38.29 4.59
CA GLN A 730 3.42 -39.53 4.75
C GLN A 730 4.07 -40.74 4.04
N GLU A 731 4.62 -40.57 2.84
CA GLU A 731 5.29 -41.67 2.13
C GLU A 731 6.66 -41.97 2.74
N ILE A 732 7.39 -40.96 3.25
CA ILE A 732 8.59 -41.17 4.09
C ILE A 732 8.25 -41.99 5.33
N GLU A 733 7.17 -41.65 6.05
CA GLU A 733 6.71 -42.40 7.22
C GLU A 733 6.38 -43.86 6.85
N ARG A 734 5.62 -44.08 5.76
CA ARG A 734 5.25 -45.41 5.27
C ARG A 734 6.45 -46.28 4.88
N LEU A 735 7.39 -45.72 4.11
CA LEU A 735 8.59 -46.44 3.67
C LEU A 735 9.58 -46.66 4.83
N THR A 736 9.58 -45.78 5.83
CA THR A 736 10.35 -45.96 7.07
C THR A 736 9.76 -47.10 7.91
N GLU A 737 8.43 -47.19 8.06
CA GLU A 737 7.78 -48.37 8.67
C GLU A 737 8.11 -49.67 7.92
N GLU A 738 8.09 -49.65 6.57
CA GLU A 738 8.39 -50.85 5.77
C GLU A 738 9.85 -51.29 5.93
N ARG A 739 10.79 -50.35 5.94
CA ARG A 739 12.22 -50.60 6.23
C ARG A 739 12.44 -51.12 7.64
N LEU A 740 11.75 -50.57 8.65
CA LEU A 740 11.78 -51.05 10.03
C LEU A 740 11.23 -52.48 10.15
N ARG A 741 10.07 -52.78 9.56
CA ARG A 741 9.49 -54.15 9.49
C ARG A 741 10.47 -55.15 8.89
N LEU A 742 11.16 -54.78 7.81
CA LEU A 742 12.17 -55.63 7.16
C LEU A 742 13.46 -55.79 7.99
N SER A 743 13.74 -54.93 8.97
CA SER A 743 14.91 -55.03 9.84
C SER A 743 14.73 -55.97 11.05
N LEU A 744 13.48 -56.31 11.41
CA LEU A 744 13.16 -57.15 12.56
C LEU A 744 13.40 -58.65 12.30
N PRO A 745 13.82 -59.42 13.32
CA PRO A 745 13.78 -60.89 13.32
C PRO A 745 12.36 -61.42 13.06
N ALA A 746 12.24 -62.64 12.53
CA ALA A 746 10.97 -63.20 12.06
C ALA A 746 9.82 -63.14 13.09
N GLU A 747 10.10 -63.44 14.35
CA GLU A 747 9.13 -63.39 15.46
C GLU A 747 8.66 -61.95 15.76
N GLY A 748 9.58 -60.99 15.67
CA GLY A 748 9.29 -59.55 15.79
C GLY A 748 8.42 -59.02 14.65
N ARG A 749 8.54 -59.59 13.43
CA ARG A 749 7.69 -59.22 12.28
C ARG A 749 6.22 -59.56 12.54
N HIS A 750 5.92 -60.71 13.15
CA HIS A 750 4.56 -61.08 13.52
C HIS A 750 3.97 -60.15 14.60
N ARG A 751 4.73 -59.86 15.67
CA ARG A 751 4.30 -58.89 16.71
C ARG A 751 4.09 -57.48 16.12
N SER A 752 4.96 -57.01 15.23
CA SER A 752 4.82 -55.73 14.52
C SER A 752 3.56 -55.68 13.63
N ARG A 753 3.25 -56.78 12.94
CA ARG A 753 2.05 -56.91 12.10
C ARG A 753 0.77 -56.78 12.95
N PHE A 754 0.66 -57.58 14.01
CA PHE A 754 -0.47 -57.47 14.95
C PHE A 754 -0.58 -56.09 15.61
N ALA A 755 0.53 -55.49 16.06
CA ALA A 755 0.51 -54.16 16.69
C ALA A 755 0.06 -53.06 15.72
N SER A 756 0.48 -53.10 14.46
CA SER A 756 0.10 -52.10 13.45
C SER A 756 -1.30 -52.33 12.86
N GLU A 757 -1.78 -53.58 12.83
CA GLU A 757 -3.18 -53.90 12.52
C GLU A 757 -4.12 -53.52 13.69
N ALA A 758 -3.74 -53.77 14.95
CA ALA A 758 -4.48 -53.32 16.14
C ALA A 758 -4.56 -51.79 16.26
N LYS A 759 -3.45 -51.08 16.00
CA LYS A 759 -3.40 -49.60 15.96
C LYS A 759 -4.26 -49.02 14.83
N ARG A 760 -4.44 -49.74 13.71
CA ARG A 760 -5.41 -49.40 12.64
C ARG A 760 -6.86 -49.76 12.99
N ALA A 761 -7.08 -50.77 13.83
CA ALA A 761 -8.39 -51.18 14.33
C ALA A 761 -8.90 -50.35 15.53
N GLY A 762 -8.08 -49.44 16.08
CA GLY A 762 -8.43 -48.59 17.23
C GLY A 762 -8.45 -49.34 18.57
N LEU A 763 -7.88 -50.55 18.64
CA LEU A 763 -7.83 -51.37 19.84
C LEU A 763 -6.40 -51.34 20.42
N GLY A 764 -6.22 -50.61 21.52
CA GLY A 764 -4.92 -50.51 22.19
C GLY A 764 -5.02 -49.83 23.55
N GLY A 765 -5.00 -50.64 24.61
CA GLY A 765 -4.88 -50.17 25.98
C GLY A 765 -4.82 -51.34 26.96
N ILE A 766 -3.81 -51.29 27.84
CA ILE A 766 -3.68 -52.05 29.10
C ILE A 766 -3.37 -53.55 28.96
N ASP A 767 -2.31 -54.13 29.54
CA ASP A 767 -1.01 -53.63 30.06
C ASP A 767 -0.07 -54.86 30.31
N ASP A 768 1.16 -54.63 30.79
CA ASP A 768 2.04 -55.58 31.51
C ASP A 768 2.61 -56.82 30.76
N ALA A 769 3.74 -57.44 31.16
CA ALA A 769 4.92 -57.00 31.93
C ALA A 769 6.08 -58.03 31.69
N ASP A 770 7.23 -57.84 32.35
CA ASP A 770 8.38 -58.76 32.49
C ASP A 770 9.20 -59.08 31.20
N GLU A 771 10.53 -59.27 31.22
CA GLU A 771 11.52 -59.26 32.31
C GLU A 771 12.91 -58.82 31.78
N ALA A 772 13.76 -58.22 32.64
CA ALA A 772 15.24 -58.08 32.69
C ALA A 772 16.14 -58.05 31.39
N ASP A 773 17.36 -57.47 31.37
CA ASP A 773 18.25 -56.95 32.42
C ASP A 773 19.25 -55.89 31.86
N ALA A 774 19.92 -55.14 32.76
CA ALA A 774 20.97 -54.11 32.54
C ALA A 774 20.58 -52.93 31.61
N GLY A 775 20.79 -51.65 31.93
CA GLY A 775 21.64 -50.94 32.91
C GLY A 775 21.95 -49.56 32.24
N GLU A 776 22.27 -48.46 32.91
CA GLU A 776 22.70 -48.17 34.28
C GLU A 776 22.47 -46.65 34.55
N ALA A 777 22.29 -46.23 35.81
CA ALA A 777 22.38 -44.84 36.32
C ALA A 777 21.40 -43.74 35.77
N THR A 778 20.91 -42.76 36.54
CA THR A 778 21.02 -42.50 38.00
C THR A 778 19.87 -41.62 38.51
N ASP A 779 19.33 -42.02 39.67
CA ASP A 779 18.89 -41.20 40.83
C ASP A 779 17.78 -40.12 40.79
N HIS A 780 16.97 -40.21 41.87
CA HIS A 780 16.34 -39.12 42.64
C HIS A 780 15.14 -38.34 42.03
N ARG A 781 14.04 -38.07 42.75
CA ARG A 781 13.55 -38.57 44.06
C ARG A 781 12.09 -38.11 44.32
N GLU A 782 11.43 -38.73 45.31
CA GLU A 782 10.31 -38.18 46.10
C GLU A 782 8.98 -37.80 45.38
N GLU A 783 8.15 -38.84 45.21
CA GLU A 783 6.74 -38.92 45.67
C GLU A 783 6.46 -38.24 47.05
N PRO A 784 5.20 -38.07 47.54
CA PRO A 784 3.90 -38.52 46.99
C PRO A 784 2.72 -37.50 47.13
N ALA A 785 1.50 -38.02 46.90
CA ALA A 785 0.28 -37.81 47.72
C ALA A 785 -0.88 -36.92 47.20
N GLU A 786 -1.94 -37.62 46.79
CA GLU A 786 -3.34 -37.50 47.26
C GLU A 786 -4.29 -36.35 46.81
N ARG A 787 -5.36 -36.83 46.14
CA ARG A 787 -6.80 -36.57 46.41
C ARG A 787 -7.52 -35.27 45.93
N SER A 788 -8.61 -35.57 45.23
CA SER A 788 -9.97 -34.96 45.34
C SER A 788 -10.44 -33.86 44.38
N ALA A 789 -11.59 -34.18 43.77
CA ALA A 789 -12.75 -33.32 43.49
C ALA A 789 -12.65 -32.12 42.52
N SER A 790 -13.38 -32.26 41.41
CA SER A 790 -14.03 -31.18 40.64
C SER A 790 -14.82 -30.22 41.56
N PRO A 791 -15.02 -28.93 41.22
CA PRO A 791 -15.58 -28.48 39.92
C PRO A 791 -14.95 -27.22 39.30
N GLN A 792 -15.45 -26.82 38.11
CA GLN A 792 -15.17 -25.53 37.48
C GLN A 792 -15.60 -24.35 38.38
N PRO A 793 -14.87 -23.23 38.37
CA PRO A 793 -15.35 -22.07 37.59
C PRO A 793 -14.23 -21.19 36.99
N GLY A 794 -14.60 -20.16 36.22
CA GLY A 794 -13.80 -18.91 36.12
C GLY A 794 -13.46 -18.40 34.71
N ALA A 795 -14.18 -17.37 34.28
CA ALA A 795 -13.64 -16.34 33.37
C ALA A 795 -13.17 -15.13 34.19
N PRO A 796 -12.25 -14.30 33.67
CA PRO A 796 -12.59 -12.91 33.32
C PRO A 796 -12.09 -12.51 31.91
N GLN A 797 -12.71 -11.60 31.14
CA GLN A 797 -12.80 -10.13 31.30
C GLN A 797 -11.42 -9.42 31.38
N ARG A 798 -11.17 -8.21 30.83
CA ARG A 798 -12.01 -7.03 30.49
C ARG A 798 -11.60 -6.44 29.11
N ALA A 799 -12.44 -5.78 28.31
CA ALA A 799 -13.24 -4.53 28.48
C ALA A 799 -12.34 -3.28 28.68
N SER A 800 -12.60 -2.11 28.06
CA SER A 800 -13.84 -1.31 27.95
C SER A 800 -13.87 -0.44 26.66
N ARG A 801 -15.03 -0.06 26.05
CA ARG A 801 -15.98 1.06 26.36
C ARG A 801 -15.30 2.44 26.52
N ARG A 802 -15.79 3.58 26.01
CA ARG A 802 -17.16 4.16 25.74
C ARG A 802 -17.09 5.03 24.43
N ALA A 803 -18.03 5.84 23.91
CA ALA A 803 -19.42 6.30 24.19
C ALA A 803 -20.11 6.72 22.84
N VAL A 804 -21.42 6.98 22.61
CA VAL A 804 -22.67 7.16 23.43
C VAL A 804 -22.86 8.62 23.98
N ASP A 805 -23.77 9.51 23.53
CA ASP A 805 -24.85 9.59 22.48
C ASP A 805 -24.87 11.08 21.91
N ASP A 806 -25.88 11.82 21.35
CA ASP A 806 -27.35 11.70 21.07
C ASP A 806 -27.91 12.84 20.13
N TYR A 807 -29.21 12.79 19.71
CA TYR A 807 -30.19 13.80 19.16
C TYR A 807 -29.91 14.87 18.05
N GLY A 808 -30.92 15.09 17.16
CA GLY A 808 -31.24 16.46 16.65
C GLY A 808 -31.95 16.71 15.28
N ALA A 809 -33.26 16.42 15.15
CA ALA A 809 -34.35 17.07 14.34
C ALA A 809 -34.20 17.72 12.92
N ASP A 810 -35.28 17.56 12.13
CA ASP A 810 -35.94 18.44 11.14
C ASP A 810 -35.16 19.25 10.05
N ASP A 811 -35.30 18.83 8.78
CA ASP A 811 -36.08 19.51 7.71
C ASP A 811 -36.40 18.54 6.54
#